data_AF-A0A7I8W5K2-F1
#
_entry.id   AF-A0A7I8W5K2-F1
#
_cell.length_a   1.000
_cell.length_b   1.000
_cell.length_c   1.000
_cell.angle_alpha   90.00
_cell.angle_beta   90.00
_cell.angle_gamma   90.00
#
_symmetry.space_group_name_H-M   'P 1'
#
loop_
_entity.id
_entity.type
_entity.pdbx_description
1 polymer ?
#
loop_
_entity_poly.entity_id
_entity_poly.type
_entity_poly.pdbx_seq_one_letter_code
_entity_poly.pdbx_strand_id
1 'polypeptide(L)'
;MVEESVQHIKGDLRTCHGLPEVECNEVKSKLEQLRKEAEGDAKHLDSLREGASFSSDEVFNKAENDEIFFTRDMLEKLFTKKNRRKKRKADKDHEQKAVIRQAIKVWESKTCITFQEVPSSYRQDTHLYFTKYYTCGSYVGRISSLVYQQIDLAPQCLRKVGIAIHEIGHALGYWHEHQRSDRNDYVRVRQENAYMSSSYLTQLKTMTDTDNIINYDYSSVLHYSSKAYTSNNGPTIETKDSLYQQTIGQRAELSFLDAKLANKLYCDKKCVGRQLARNCFNSGYQDPKNCHKCICPDGFGGDFCESVIYGSCGRKVSLNLKVMETIFSPNYDSGQSYTDFSECTWLIQAPIGYRLLVQFVGSFRVYSDDTTTCLHWVEVRYKSNLAALGPRFCGYDTPSLTLESTGNQILILFRSKFNAGRNFRRTGFKMEIFSERLNTTSPNAPIEPPIPNTPNLNGNSNGINCNLMDAIILLDSSSSVGYNNWYKLLNFIASFASRLPMGAGSRIAIITFGNSASIKYKFNMEQNINTLLRTISALPFKDEMTNTSGALRQAREMFKSFYSRNSVILLFTDGESNVDKYLLSREAELLRKENIMTSVIGIGPFVNEEEMKTIATNDNNIVKVPGFDYLRSNTDRFFKEICQLDETSSYCRHSAEIIFLIDSSSTVSKEDWIKVKEFLKRYTKDKKQQKFAVIVYSRVASVEINFRSQHDWNWLSSEIGKLKRNDGSVTDISKAFEQITYNILQSRSKATRVVVVLTDGGHSSNDNIASSLAQDIRSSDAKIIVIGLSGWVNSRQMSSIYSPGEKDYFLKFSGYKYLDIKYSSIEKLICHAINSSLPANPPKTTPSPENLPRNGNSAKVSCLKADVTFLLDSSGSVGQINWYAATNFTWFVIDSLPYPVVNYGVVSFGNQASAYNFLKNVPKNPTDIKTTLKNLRWKNQYTNTSGALYKMRTELFQHSDRKDVANIGVLITDGPSNKDIELTVPEARRCQNDNIDLITIGIGPGVNKSEIDSITYPDNTYAFHLDSYKHLDNIIESIAEKICESAKRRKNRIKPATTTVAPTKPSGSSSKWSAWSNCSKECGGCGIKMRYRQCISQDGKYYNCGDSQVEGCGKRRCTDKDKCPYYAGQDALNAVPVIVQKEAFVLNNLYKTFKRLKKAFKIAS
;
A
#
# COMPACT_ATOMS: atom_id res chain seq x y z
N MET A 1 -22.04 -14.83 -40.44
CA MET A 1 -21.10 -13.93 -41.15
C MET A 1 -20.91 -14.28 -42.62
N VAL A 2 -20.16 -15.32 -43.03
CA VAL A 2 -19.97 -15.64 -44.47
C VAL A 2 -21.30 -15.91 -45.19
N GLU A 3 -22.20 -16.71 -44.60
CA GLU A 3 -23.53 -16.97 -45.15
C GLU A 3 -24.41 -15.70 -45.21
N GLU A 4 -24.30 -14.80 -44.23
CA GLU A 4 -25.00 -13.51 -44.22
C GLU A 4 -24.44 -12.55 -45.29
N SER A 5 -23.13 -12.55 -45.52
CA SER A 5 -22.48 -11.77 -46.58
C SER A 5 -22.84 -12.30 -47.98
N VAL A 6 -22.95 -13.62 -48.15
CA VAL A 6 -23.41 -14.25 -49.40
C VAL A 6 -24.89 -13.92 -49.65
N GLN A 7 -25.73 -13.87 -48.61
CA GLN A 7 -27.12 -13.40 -48.70
C GLN A 7 -27.23 -11.93 -49.11
N HIS A 8 -26.29 -11.08 -48.66
CA HIS A 8 -26.26 -9.65 -49.02
C HIS A 8 -25.87 -9.43 -50.49
N ILE A 9 -24.83 -10.14 -50.98
CA ILE A 9 -24.42 -10.09 -52.40
C ILE A 9 -25.55 -10.58 -53.34
N LYS A 10 -26.38 -11.53 -52.91
CA LYS A 10 -27.59 -11.98 -53.65
C LYS A 10 -28.64 -10.87 -53.83
N GLY A 11 -28.66 -9.88 -52.94
CA GLY A 11 -29.53 -8.70 -53.03
C GLY A 11 -29.08 -7.74 -54.13
N ASP A 12 -27.80 -7.40 -54.15
CA ASP A 12 -27.23 -6.38 -55.07
C ASP A 12 -27.06 -6.84 -56.52
N LEU A 13 -26.93 -8.16 -56.76
CA LEU A 13 -26.84 -8.74 -58.13
C LEU A 13 -28.08 -8.51 -59.00
N ARG A 14 -29.20 -8.00 -58.46
CA ARG A 14 -30.47 -7.82 -59.17
C ARG A 14 -30.61 -6.48 -59.90
N THR A 15 -29.81 -5.47 -59.57
CA THR A 15 -30.00 -4.11 -60.09
C THR A 15 -28.67 -3.45 -60.47
N CYS A 16 -28.33 -3.48 -61.77
CA CYS A 16 -27.26 -2.63 -62.33
C CYS A 16 -27.90 -1.32 -62.81
N HIS A 17 -27.98 -0.30 -61.97
CA HIS A 17 -28.47 1.01 -62.42
C HIS A 17 -27.33 1.79 -63.10
N GLY A 18 -27.50 2.10 -64.40
CA GLY A 18 -26.65 3.06 -65.11
C GLY A 18 -25.38 2.52 -65.78
N LEU A 19 -25.15 1.20 -65.81
CA LEU A 19 -24.01 0.59 -66.50
C LEU A 19 -24.42 -0.01 -67.86
N PRO A 20 -23.57 0.08 -68.90
CA PRO A 20 -23.76 -0.63 -70.17
C PRO A 20 -23.94 -2.14 -69.96
N GLU A 21 -24.80 -2.79 -70.75
CA GLU A 21 -25.20 -4.20 -70.56
C GLU A 21 -24.00 -5.16 -70.57
N VAL A 22 -23.00 -4.88 -71.40
CA VAL A 22 -21.75 -5.66 -71.49
C VAL A 22 -20.95 -5.59 -70.17
N GLU A 23 -20.83 -4.40 -69.57
CA GLU A 23 -20.10 -4.20 -68.31
C GLU A 23 -20.86 -4.75 -67.11
N CYS A 24 -22.19 -4.60 -67.08
CA CYS A 24 -23.03 -5.20 -66.04
C CYS A 24 -22.93 -6.74 -66.07
N ASN A 25 -22.91 -7.35 -67.25
CA ASN A 25 -22.77 -8.80 -67.39
C ASN A 25 -21.38 -9.29 -66.98
N GLU A 26 -20.32 -8.51 -67.23
CA GLU A 26 -18.97 -8.82 -66.77
C GLU A 26 -18.87 -8.75 -65.24
N VAL A 27 -19.43 -7.70 -64.63
CA VAL A 27 -19.46 -7.52 -63.17
C VAL A 27 -20.27 -8.63 -62.48
N LYS A 28 -21.45 -8.98 -63.01
CA LYS A 28 -22.28 -10.10 -62.52
C LYS A 28 -21.54 -11.42 -62.59
N SER A 29 -20.88 -11.71 -63.71
CA SER A 29 -20.09 -12.94 -63.90
C SER A 29 -18.96 -13.05 -62.86
N LYS A 30 -18.26 -11.93 -62.60
CA LYS A 30 -17.15 -11.85 -61.63
C LYS A 30 -17.62 -12.00 -60.18
N LEU A 31 -18.78 -11.45 -59.85
CA LEU A 31 -19.40 -11.60 -58.53
C LEU A 31 -19.93 -13.02 -58.29
N GLU A 32 -20.54 -13.65 -59.30
CA GLU A 32 -21.02 -15.03 -59.21
C GLU A 32 -19.85 -16.03 -59.08
N GLN A 33 -18.73 -15.76 -59.75
CA GLN A 33 -17.49 -16.53 -59.58
C GLN A 33 -16.95 -16.42 -58.15
N LEU A 34 -16.81 -15.20 -57.62
CA LEU A 34 -16.33 -14.95 -56.25
C LEU A 34 -17.25 -15.57 -55.19
N ARG A 35 -18.55 -15.62 -55.47
CA ARG A 35 -19.55 -16.28 -54.60
C ARG A 35 -19.37 -17.79 -54.57
N LYS A 36 -19.23 -18.46 -55.72
CA LYS A 36 -19.02 -19.92 -55.79
C LYS A 36 -17.73 -20.33 -55.07
N GLU A 37 -16.68 -19.52 -55.18
CA GLU A 37 -15.43 -19.74 -54.46
C GLU A 37 -15.60 -19.60 -52.94
N ALA A 38 -16.35 -18.61 -52.45
CA ALA A 38 -16.62 -18.43 -51.03
C ALA A 38 -17.53 -19.52 -50.41
N GLU A 39 -18.53 -20.00 -51.17
CA GLU A 39 -19.39 -21.12 -50.76
C GLU A 39 -18.59 -22.45 -50.68
N GLY A 40 -17.60 -22.64 -51.57
CA GLY A 40 -16.68 -23.78 -51.53
C GLY A 40 -15.77 -23.78 -50.31
N ASP A 41 -15.20 -22.62 -49.96
CA ASP A 41 -14.33 -22.46 -48.79
C ASP A 41 -15.09 -22.76 -47.47
N ALA A 42 -16.37 -22.35 -47.38
CA ALA A 42 -17.22 -22.58 -46.21
C ALA A 42 -17.53 -24.06 -45.96
N LYS A 43 -17.86 -24.82 -47.03
CA LYS A 43 -18.11 -26.27 -46.93
C LYS A 43 -16.86 -27.07 -46.53
N HIS A 44 -15.68 -26.61 -46.96
CA HIS A 44 -14.40 -27.23 -46.59
C HIS A 44 -14.03 -26.98 -45.12
N LEU A 45 -14.50 -25.89 -44.52
CA LEU A 45 -14.31 -25.60 -43.09
C LEU A 45 -15.22 -26.47 -42.19
N ASP A 46 -16.44 -26.78 -42.64
CA ASP A 46 -17.35 -27.67 -41.89
C ASP A 46 -16.87 -29.13 -41.85
N SER A 47 -16.24 -29.64 -42.92
CA SER A 47 -15.70 -31.01 -42.92
C SER A 47 -14.50 -31.21 -41.99
N LEU A 48 -13.78 -30.13 -41.64
CA LEU A 48 -12.68 -30.15 -40.67
C LEU A 48 -13.16 -30.21 -39.20
N ARG A 49 -14.45 -29.96 -38.95
CA ARG A 49 -15.06 -29.92 -37.61
C ARG A 49 -15.56 -31.29 -37.12
N GLU A 50 -15.85 -32.23 -38.03
CA GLU A 50 -16.36 -33.57 -37.69
C GLU A 50 -15.29 -34.56 -37.19
N GLY A 51 -13.99 -34.22 -37.31
CA GLY A 51 -12.87 -35.08 -36.91
C GLY A 51 -12.43 -35.01 -35.44
N ALA A 52 -13.14 -34.27 -34.58
CA ALA A 52 -12.77 -34.08 -33.17
C ALA A 52 -13.97 -34.33 -32.24
N SER A 53 -14.38 -35.59 -32.11
CA SER A 53 -15.27 -36.03 -31.02
C SER A 53 -14.77 -37.35 -30.44
N PHE A 54 -14.55 -37.39 -29.12
CA PHE A 54 -14.60 -38.60 -28.32
C PHE A 54 -15.38 -38.30 -27.03
N SER A 55 -16.13 -39.31 -26.61
CA SER A 55 -17.39 -39.31 -25.88
C SER A 55 -17.29 -39.13 -24.36
N SER A 56 -18.38 -38.66 -23.75
CA SER A 56 -18.94 -39.28 -22.54
C SER A 56 -20.41 -38.86 -22.36
N ASP A 57 -21.28 -39.47 -23.17
CA ASP A 57 -22.66 -39.73 -22.77
C ASP A 57 -22.68 -41.10 -22.11
N GLU A 58 -22.94 -41.16 -20.80
CA GLU A 58 -23.80 -42.19 -20.19
C GLU A 58 -23.89 -41.95 -18.68
N VAL A 59 -25.14 -41.74 -18.23
CA VAL A 59 -25.76 -42.03 -16.92
C VAL A 59 -26.60 -40.85 -16.46
N PHE A 60 -27.77 -40.68 -17.08
CA PHE A 60 -28.94 -40.09 -16.43
C PHE A 60 -30.20 -40.77 -16.98
N ASN A 61 -30.75 -41.73 -16.23
CA ASN A 61 -32.21 -41.90 -16.05
C ASN A 61 -32.57 -43.00 -15.04
N LYS A 62 -33.21 -42.56 -13.94
CA LYS A 62 -34.31 -43.17 -13.14
C LYS A 62 -34.32 -42.43 -11.79
N ALA A 63 -35.40 -42.17 -11.08
CA ALA A 63 -36.84 -42.04 -11.30
C ALA A 63 -37.40 -41.53 -9.94
N GLU A 64 -38.43 -40.68 -10.00
CA GLU A 64 -39.53 -40.42 -9.04
C GLU A 64 -39.49 -40.99 -7.61
N ASN A 65 -39.82 -40.15 -6.62
CA ASN A 65 -41.14 -40.17 -5.94
C ASN A 65 -41.28 -38.97 -4.98
N ASP A 66 -42.35 -38.18 -5.17
CA ASP A 66 -43.40 -37.95 -4.16
C ASP A 66 -44.62 -37.23 -4.80
N GLU A 67 -45.80 -37.63 -4.34
CA GLU A 67 -47.11 -37.60 -4.98
C GLU A 67 -47.89 -36.28 -4.84
N ILE A 68 -48.72 -35.94 -5.84
CA ILE A 68 -50.05 -35.31 -5.62
C ILE A 68 -51.05 -35.91 -6.63
N PHE A 69 -52.18 -36.40 -6.12
CA PHE A 69 -53.33 -36.98 -6.83
C PHE A 69 -53.96 -36.04 -7.88
N PHE A 70 -54.22 -36.57 -9.08
CA PHE A 70 -55.34 -36.16 -9.93
C PHE A 70 -55.99 -37.41 -10.53
N THR A 71 -57.33 -37.49 -10.47
CA THR A 71 -58.12 -38.67 -10.84
C THR A 71 -58.05 -39.01 -12.33
N ARG A 72 -58.21 -40.31 -12.61
CA ARG A 72 -58.10 -41.00 -13.92
C ARG A 72 -59.04 -40.45 -15.01
N ASP A 73 -60.08 -39.71 -14.62
CA ASP A 73 -61.08 -39.12 -15.52
C ASP A 73 -60.57 -37.85 -16.24
N MET A 74 -59.51 -37.23 -15.72
CA MET A 74 -58.93 -36.00 -16.29
C MET A 74 -57.92 -36.27 -17.44
N LEU A 75 -57.55 -37.54 -17.67
CA LEU A 75 -56.46 -37.93 -18.57
C LEU A 75 -56.88 -38.34 -19.99
N GLU A 76 -58.18 -38.47 -20.30
CA GLU A 76 -58.61 -38.89 -21.64
C GLU A 76 -58.89 -37.75 -22.63
N LYS A 77 -58.97 -36.48 -22.20
CA LYS A 77 -59.35 -35.36 -23.09
C LYS A 77 -58.20 -34.52 -23.70
N LEU A 78 -56.93 -34.94 -23.63
CA LEU A 78 -55.78 -34.11 -24.09
C LEU A 78 -54.85 -34.76 -25.13
N PHE A 79 -55.42 -35.48 -26.12
CA PHE A 79 -54.66 -36.01 -27.26
C PHE A 79 -54.22 -34.92 -28.26
N THR A 80 -52.90 -34.73 -28.42
CA THR A 80 -52.15 -34.60 -29.71
C THR A 80 -50.65 -34.33 -29.49
N LYS A 81 -49.76 -35.01 -30.25
CA LYS A 81 -48.27 -34.92 -30.16
C LYS A 81 -47.68 -33.51 -30.40
N LYS A 82 -48.36 -32.64 -31.16
CA LYS A 82 -47.92 -31.25 -31.43
C LYS A 82 -48.03 -30.36 -30.18
N ASN A 83 -48.98 -30.69 -29.30
CA ASN A 83 -49.14 -30.03 -28.00
C ASN A 83 -48.12 -30.50 -26.97
N ARG A 84 -47.55 -31.71 -27.05
CA ARG A 84 -46.49 -32.16 -26.11
C ARG A 84 -45.17 -31.40 -26.25
N ARG A 85 -44.75 -31.03 -27.47
CA ARG A 85 -43.53 -30.21 -27.70
C ARG A 85 -43.76 -28.72 -27.39
N LYS A 86 -44.93 -28.19 -27.73
CA LYS A 86 -45.32 -26.82 -27.33
C LYS A 86 -45.52 -26.71 -25.82
N LYS A 87 -46.12 -27.72 -25.18
CA LYS A 87 -46.26 -27.84 -23.72
C LYS A 87 -44.89 -27.99 -23.06
N ARG A 88 -44.02 -28.93 -23.47
CA ARG A 88 -42.64 -29.03 -22.93
C ARG A 88 -41.80 -27.75 -23.11
N LYS A 89 -41.94 -27.04 -24.24
CA LYS A 89 -41.26 -25.74 -24.46
C LYS A 89 -41.88 -24.66 -23.57
N ALA A 90 -43.20 -24.59 -23.45
CA ALA A 90 -43.91 -23.68 -22.56
C ALA A 90 -43.62 -23.97 -21.08
N ASP A 91 -43.53 -25.23 -20.68
CA ASP A 91 -43.19 -25.69 -19.33
C ASP A 91 -41.76 -25.30 -18.97
N LYS A 92 -40.81 -25.47 -19.91
CA LYS A 92 -39.42 -25.06 -19.74
C LYS A 92 -39.25 -23.54 -19.73
N ASP A 93 -39.97 -22.81 -20.60
CA ASP A 93 -39.97 -21.35 -20.59
C ASP A 93 -40.68 -20.81 -19.32
N HIS A 94 -41.68 -21.52 -18.78
CA HIS A 94 -42.35 -21.23 -17.52
C HIS A 94 -41.42 -21.45 -16.31
N GLU A 95 -40.64 -22.53 -16.30
CA GLU A 95 -39.60 -22.81 -15.28
C GLU A 95 -38.49 -21.75 -15.30
N GLN A 96 -38.01 -21.35 -16.48
CA GLN A 96 -37.01 -20.29 -16.64
C GLN A 96 -37.52 -18.94 -16.13
N LYS A 97 -38.78 -18.59 -16.44
CA LYS A 97 -39.43 -17.39 -15.88
C LYS A 97 -39.62 -17.47 -14.37
N ALA A 98 -39.87 -18.65 -13.82
CA ALA A 98 -40.02 -18.83 -12.37
C ALA A 98 -38.72 -18.50 -11.62
N VAL A 99 -37.55 -18.90 -12.14
CA VAL A 99 -36.24 -18.57 -11.57
C VAL A 99 -35.99 -17.06 -11.59
N ILE A 100 -36.31 -16.39 -12.70
CA ILE A 100 -36.18 -14.92 -12.81
C ILE A 100 -37.09 -14.22 -11.80
N ARG A 101 -38.36 -14.65 -11.70
CA ARG A 101 -39.30 -14.12 -10.71
C ARG A 101 -38.84 -14.37 -9.29
N GLN A 102 -38.18 -15.49 -9.02
CA GLN A 102 -37.59 -15.77 -7.71
C GLN A 102 -36.43 -14.82 -7.40
N ALA A 103 -35.54 -14.56 -8.35
CA ALA A 103 -34.45 -13.59 -8.20
C ALA A 103 -34.98 -12.17 -7.95
N ILE A 104 -36.01 -11.76 -8.68
CA ILE A 104 -36.74 -10.50 -8.46
C ILE A 104 -37.28 -10.45 -7.03
N LYS A 105 -38.00 -11.48 -6.59
CA LYS A 105 -38.54 -11.56 -5.23
C LYS A 105 -37.48 -11.45 -4.14
N VAL A 106 -36.26 -11.94 -4.38
CA VAL A 106 -35.15 -11.78 -3.42
C VAL A 106 -34.79 -10.31 -3.26
N TRP A 107 -34.56 -9.58 -4.36
CA TRP A 107 -34.33 -8.14 -4.32
C TRP A 107 -35.48 -7.38 -3.66
N GLU A 108 -36.71 -7.71 -4.03
CA GLU A 108 -37.89 -7.12 -3.41
C GLU A 108 -37.93 -7.43 -1.91
N SER A 109 -37.66 -8.65 -1.47
CA SER A 109 -37.76 -9.02 -0.05
C SER A 109 -36.77 -8.27 0.84
N LYS A 110 -35.60 -7.90 0.30
CA LYS A 110 -34.50 -7.29 1.05
C LYS A 110 -34.41 -5.77 0.86
N THR A 111 -35.11 -5.21 -0.12
CA THR A 111 -35.00 -3.80 -0.47
C THR A 111 -36.35 -3.13 -0.69
N CYS A 112 -36.40 -1.80 -0.73
CA CYS A 112 -37.63 -1.09 -1.11
C CYS A 112 -37.92 -1.14 -2.62
N ILE A 113 -37.02 -1.71 -3.43
CA ILE A 113 -37.15 -1.79 -4.88
C ILE A 113 -38.25 -2.80 -5.20
N THR A 114 -39.17 -2.42 -6.07
CA THR A 114 -40.30 -3.25 -6.51
C THR A 114 -40.29 -3.36 -8.03
N PHE A 115 -40.67 -4.51 -8.56
CA PHE A 115 -40.69 -4.78 -9.99
C PHE A 115 -42.12 -5.07 -10.46
N GLN A 116 -42.49 -4.50 -11.60
CA GLN A 116 -43.79 -4.75 -12.23
C GLN A 116 -43.54 -5.46 -13.58
N GLU A 117 -44.12 -6.64 -13.75
CA GLU A 117 -44.07 -7.36 -15.04
C GLU A 117 -44.98 -6.64 -16.04
N VAL A 118 -44.40 -6.23 -17.17
CA VAL A 118 -45.10 -5.54 -18.26
C VAL A 118 -45.17 -6.44 -19.51
N PRO A 119 -46.17 -6.27 -20.39
CA PRO A 119 -46.24 -7.05 -21.62
C PRO A 119 -45.05 -6.75 -22.55
N SER A 120 -44.70 -7.70 -23.41
CA SER A 120 -43.56 -7.56 -24.35
C SER A 120 -43.71 -6.41 -25.35
N SER A 121 -44.92 -5.88 -25.51
CA SER A 121 -45.24 -4.68 -26.31
C SER A 121 -45.01 -3.35 -25.58
N TYR A 122 -44.64 -3.36 -24.29
CA TYR A 122 -44.42 -2.14 -23.50
C TYR A 122 -43.23 -1.33 -24.04
N ARG A 123 -43.44 -0.04 -24.32
CA ARG A 123 -42.43 0.88 -24.89
C ARG A 123 -42.41 2.26 -24.24
N GLN A 124 -43.22 2.49 -23.19
CA GLN A 124 -43.43 3.84 -22.63
C GLN A 124 -42.23 4.32 -21.81
N ASP A 125 -41.57 3.43 -21.06
CA ASP A 125 -40.41 3.76 -20.23
C ASP A 125 -39.28 2.74 -20.40
N THR A 126 -38.05 3.14 -20.02
CA THR A 126 -36.92 2.22 -19.87
C THR A 126 -37.24 1.16 -18.81
N HIS A 127 -37.25 -0.11 -19.20
CA HIS A 127 -37.57 -1.26 -18.35
C HIS A 127 -36.51 -2.36 -18.47
N LEU A 128 -36.47 -3.29 -17.51
CA LEU A 128 -35.61 -4.48 -17.63
C LEU A 128 -36.19 -5.44 -18.67
N TYR A 129 -35.36 -5.91 -19.60
CA TYR A 129 -35.76 -6.85 -20.64
C TYR A 129 -34.87 -8.09 -20.61
N PHE A 130 -35.43 -9.21 -20.14
CA PHE A 130 -34.73 -10.48 -20.02
C PHE A 130 -34.73 -11.22 -21.36
N THR A 131 -33.54 -11.46 -21.90
CA THR A 131 -33.31 -12.09 -23.21
C THR A 131 -32.66 -13.45 -23.06
N LYS A 132 -33.09 -14.40 -23.89
CA LYS A 132 -32.45 -15.71 -23.98
C LYS A 132 -31.29 -15.60 -24.96
N TYR A 133 -30.07 -15.60 -24.41
CA TYR A 133 -28.83 -15.46 -25.19
C TYR A 133 -27.83 -16.56 -24.88
N TYR A 134 -26.62 -16.53 -25.48
CA TYR A 134 -25.60 -17.56 -25.28
C TYR A 134 -24.73 -17.33 -24.03
N THR A 135 -24.77 -16.12 -23.45
CA THR A 135 -23.98 -15.70 -22.28
C THR A 135 -24.89 -15.29 -21.12
N CYS A 136 -24.33 -15.17 -19.91
CA CYS A 136 -24.94 -14.43 -18.80
C CYS A 136 -24.32 -13.03 -18.80
N GLY A 137 -25.12 -11.97 -18.73
CA GLY A 137 -24.59 -10.61 -18.65
C GLY A 137 -25.65 -9.52 -18.60
N SER A 138 -25.31 -8.40 -17.99
CA SER A 138 -26.06 -7.15 -18.12
C SER A 138 -25.09 -5.97 -18.16
N TYR A 139 -25.55 -4.85 -18.74
CA TYR A 139 -24.83 -3.59 -18.59
C TYR A 139 -24.97 -3.05 -17.16
N VAL A 140 -23.96 -2.30 -16.73
CA VAL A 140 -23.95 -1.68 -15.41
C VAL A 140 -24.77 -0.39 -15.44
N GLY A 141 -25.90 -0.38 -14.72
CA GLY A 141 -26.79 0.77 -14.57
C GLY A 141 -27.62 1.07 -15.82
N ARG A 142 -28.45 2.12 -15.74
CA ARG A 142 -29.40 2.51 -16.79
C ARG A 142 -28.68 3.09 -18.00
N ILE A 143 -28.85 2.49 -19.17
CA ILE A 143 -28.43 3.07 -20.46
C ILE A 143 -29.55 3.95 -21.02
N SER A 144 -29.35 5.27 -21.00
CA SER A 144 -30.36 6.25 -21.43
C SER A 144 -30.68 6.23 -22.93
N SER A 145 -29.78 5.70 -23.76
CA SER A 145 -29.96 5.61 -25.22
C SER A 145 -30.80 4.41 -25.67
N LEU A 146 -31.16 3.49 -24.77
CA LEU A 146 -31.94 2.30 -25.08
C LEU A 146 -33.35 2.37 -24.47
N VAL A 147 -34.33 1.84 -25.20
CA VAL A 147 -35.73 1.74 -24.75
C VAL A 147 -35.90 0.73 -23.61
N TYR A 148 -34.91 -0.16 -23.42
CA TYR A 148 -34.88 -1.14 -22.34
C TYR A 148 -33.44 -1.43 -21.90
N GLN A 149 -33.29 -1.87 -20.65
CA GLN A 149 -32.05 -2.39 -20.09
C GLN A 149 -32.00 -3.90 -20.29
N GLN A 150 -31.13 -4.37 -21.18
CA GLN A 150 -31.04 -5.79 -21.52
C GLN A 150 -30.34 -6.61 -20.42
N ILE A 151 -30.91 -7.77 -20.11
CA ILE A 151 -30.31 -8.79 -19.24
C ILE A 151 -30.29 -10.11 -20.00
N ASP A 152 -29.10 -10.53 -20.41
CA ASP A 152 -28.88 -11.77 -21.16
C ASP A 152 -28.72 -12.95 -20.19
N LEU A 153 -29.58 -13.96 -20.34
CA LEU A 153 -29.56 -15.18 -19.54
C LEU A 153 -29.58 -16.41 -20.45
N ALA A 154 -28.43 -17.06 -20.55
CA ALA A 154 -28.33 -18.39 -21.13
C ALA A 154 -29.00 -19.45 -20.25
N PRO A 155 -29.46 -20.59 -20.81
CA PRO A 155 -30.15 -21.63 -20.04
C PRO A 155 -29.39 -22.12 -18.81
N GLN A 156 -28.06 -22.14 -18.85
CA GLN A 156 -27.20 -22.51 -17.73
C GLN A 156 -27.19 -21.47 -16.59
N CYS A 157 -27.41 -20.18 -16.90
CA CYS A 157 -27.49 -19.11 -15.89
C CYS A 157 -28.69 -19.34 -14.96
N LEU A 158 -29.76 -19.94 -15.49
CA LEU A 158 -31.00 -20.20 -14.75
C LEU A 158 -30.97 -21.49 -13.91
N ARG A 159 -29.82 -22.19 -13.83
CA ARG A 159 -29.64 -23.33 -12.92
C ARG A 159 -29.46 -22.93 -11.47
N LYS A 160 -28.94 -21.72 -11.21
CA LYS A 160 -28.73 -21.16 -9.87
C LYS A 160 -29.38 -19.78 -9.82
N VAL A 161 -30.33 -19.59 -8.90
CA VAL A 161 -31.04 -18.30 -8.72
C VAL A 161 -30.05 -17.14 -8.51
N GLY A 162 -28.94 -17.37 -7.82
CA GLY A 162 -27.92 -16.35 -7.55
C GLY A 162 -27.25 -15.74 -8.79
N ILE A 163 -27.25 -16.43 -9.94
CA ILE A 163 -26.74 -15.83 -11.20
C ILE A 163 -27.75 -14.80 -11.73
N ALA A 164 -29.05 -15.11 -11.71
CA ALA A 164 -30.05 -14.11 -12.10
C ALA A 164 -30.08 -12.91 -11.12
N ILE A 165 -29.85 -13.14 -9.82
CA ILE A 165 -29.67 -12.07 -8.83
C ILE A 165 -28.46 -11.19 -9.20
N HIS A 166 -27.34 -11.81 -9.57
CA HIS A 166 -26.10 -11.14 -9.99
C HIS A 166 -26.34 -10.21 -11.18
N GLU A 167 -26.98 -10.71 -12.25
CA GLU A 167 -27.24 -9.89 -13.44
C GLU A 167 -28.23 -8.73 -13.17
N ILE A 168 -29.22 -8.94 -12.28
CA ILE A 168 -30.08 -7.85 -11.82
C ILE A 168 -29.27 -6.80 -11.05
N GLY A 169 -28.27 -7.22 -10.26
CA GLY A 169 -27.34 -6.31 -9.57
C GLY A 169 -26.59 -5.38 -10.52
N HIS A 170 -26.09 -5.89 -11.65
CA HIS A 170 -25.50 -5.05 -12.70
C HIS A 170 -26.51 -4.03 -13.25
N ALA A 171 -27.74 -4.47 -13.56
CA ALA A 171 -28.77 -3.55 -14.02
C ALA A 171 -29.12 -2.46 -12.98
N LEU A 172 -28.98 -2.76 -11.68
CA LEU A 172 -29.07 -1.82 -10.56
C LEU A 172 -27.79 -0.99 -10.33
N GLY A 173 -26.83 -1.00 -11.27
CA GLY A 173 -25.66 -0.13 -11.24
C GLY A 173 -24.44 -0.70 -10.54
N TYR A 174 -24.41 -2.00 -10.24
CA TYR A 174 -23.30 -2.54 -9.46
C TYR A 174 -22.18 -3.00 -10.38
N TRP A 175 -20.95 -2.62 -10.04
CA TRP A 175 -19.75 -3.25 -10.57
C TRP A 175 -19.46 -4.56 -9.84
N HIS A 176 -18.61 -5.40 -10.41
CA HIS A 176 -18.11 -6.55 -9.66
C HIS A 176 -17.32 -6.10 -8.43
N GLU A 177 -17.48 -6.81 -7.32
CA GLU A 177 -16.84 -6.44 -6.05
C GLU A 177 -15.30 -6.45 -6.16
N HIS A 178 -14.71 -7.36 -6.96
CA HIS A 178 -13.25 -7.40 -7.20
C HIS A 178 -12.73 -6.29 -8.12
N GLN A 179 -13.62 -5.49 -8.71
CA GLN A 179 -13.28 -4.34 -9.56
C GLN A 179 -13.39 -3.01 -8.83
N ARG A 180 -13.76 -2.98 -7.55
CA ARG A 180 -13.75 -1.75 -6.74
C ARG A 180 -12.39 -1.05 -6.75
N SER A 181 -12.41 0.26 -6.62
CA SER A 181 -11.21 1.10 -6.55
C SER A 181 -10.34 0.77 -5.34
N ASP A 182 -10.94 0.34 -4.22
CA ASP A 182 -10.27 -0.09 -2.98
C ASP A 182 -9.91 -1.59 -2.95
N ARG A 183 -10.25 -2.38 -3.98
CA ARG A 183 -10.11 -3.85 -3.94
C ARG A 183 -8.69 -4.33 -3.62
N ASN A 184 -7.67 -3.56 -4.00
CA ASN A 184 -6.27 -3.92 -3.76
C ASN A 184 -5.93 -4.01 -2.27
N ASP A 185 -6.76 -3.48 -1.37
CA ASP A 185 -6.62 -3.63 0.08
C ASP A 185 -7.09 -5.01 0.58
N TYR A 186 -7.88 -5.74 -0.22
CA TYR A 186 -8.57 -6.97 0.16
C TYR A 186 -8.13 -8.20 -0.65
N VAL A 187 -7.79 -8.02 -1.93
CA VAL A 187 -7.40 -9.11 -2.85
C VAL A 187 -6.18 -8.75 -3.70
N ARG A 188 -5.47 -9.77 -4.18
CA ARG A 188 -4.37 -9.69 -5.14
C ARG A 188 -4.79 -10.40 -6.43
N VAL A 189 -4.53 -9.76 -7.57
CA VAL A 189 -4.79 -10.36 -8.89
C VAL A 189 -3.49 -10.98 -9.41
N ARG A 190 -3.52 -12.28 -9.69
CA ARG A 190 -2.42 -13.08 -10.24
C ARG A 190 -2.57 -13.16 -11.76
N GLN A 191 -2.05 -12.15 -12.45
CA GLN A 191 -2.14 -12.08 -13.92
C GLN A 191 -1.41 -13.24 -14.61
N GLU A 192 -0.37 -13.77 -13.96
CA GLU A 192 0.37 -14.96 -14.39
C GLU A 192 -0.49 -16.22 -14.47
N ASN A 193 -1.57 -16.30 -13.67
CA ASN A 193 -2.51 -17.42 -13.67
C ASN A 193 -3.69 -17.18 -14.62
N ALA A 194 -3.82 -15.99 -15.21
CA ALA A 194 -4.93 -15.64 -16.09
C ALA A 194 -4.59 -15.92 -17.56
N TYR A 195 -5.61 -16.10 -18.41
CA TYR A 195 -5.41 -16.12 -19.86
C TYR A 195 -4.89 -14.77 -20.36
N MET A 196 -3.82 -14.78 -21.18
CA MET A 196 -3.13 -13.57 -21.69
C MET A 196 -3.91 -12.79 -22.77
N SER A 197 -5.23 -12.93 -22.87
CA SER A 197 -6.00 -12.08 -23.78
C SER A 197 -6.22 -10.69 -23.15
N SER A 198 -6.20 -9.66 -23.98
CA SER A 198 -6.53 -8.29 -23.55
C SER A 198 -7.94 -8.19 -22.97
N SER A 199 -8.89 -9.00 -23.45
CA SER A 199 -10.28 -9.04 -22.96
C SER A 199 -10.45 -9.64 -21.57
N TYR A 200 -9.58 -10.57 -21.14
CA TYR A 200 -9.64 -11.12 -19.78
C TYR A 200 -8.90 -10.23 -18.79
N LEU A 201 -7.77 -9.64 -19.20
CA LEU A 201 -7.04 -8.71 -18.35
C LEU A 201 -7.84 -7.44 -18.05
N THR A 202 -8.73 -6.99 -18.96
CA THR A 202 -9.64 -5.87 -18.67
C THR A 202 -10.69 -6.20 -17.61
N GLN A 203 -11.16 -7.45 -17.52
CA GLN A 203 -12.14 -7.90 -16.50
C GLN A 203 -11.55 -7.96 -15.08
N LEU A 204 -10.22 -7.92 -14.96
CA LEU A 204 -9.49 -7.96 -13.68
C LEU A 204 -8.97 -6.58 -13.23
N LYS A 205 -9.24 -5.53 -14.01
CA LYS A 205 -8.88 -4.14 -13.67
C LYS A 205 -9.82 -3.55 -12.63
N THR A 206 -9.26 -2.66 -11.82
CA THR A 206 -10.02 -1.76 -10.95
C THR A 206 -10.73 -0.70 -11.77
N MET A 207 -11.93 -0.33 -11.37
CA MET A 207 -12.70 0.79 -11.91
C MET A 207 -12.40 2.05 -11.09
N THR A 208 -12.32 3.20 -11.75
CA THR A 208 -12.08 4.49 -11.09
C THR A 208 -13.33 5.07 -10.43
N ASP A 209 -14.50 4.65 -10.89
CA ASP A 209 -15.79 5.30 -10.58
C ASP A 209 -16.67 4.46 -9.63
N THR A 210 -16.06 3.65 -8.75
CA THR A 210 -16.83 2.95 -7.71
C THR A 210 -16.87 3.79 -6.45
N ASP A 211 -18.06 4.32 -6.14
CA ASP A 211 -18.31 4.95 -4.85
C ASP A 211 -18.28 3.84 -3.79
N ASN A 212 -17.21 3.76 -3.00
CA ASN A 212 -16.98 2.78 -1.94
C ASN A 212 -17.89 3.05 -0.71
N ILE A 213 -19.20 3.15 -0.98
CA ILE A 213 -20.27 3.61 -0.09
C ILE A 213 -20.47 2.69 1.12
N ILE A 214 -20.09 1.43 0.97
CA ILE A 214 -20.09 0.36 1.98
C ILE A 214 -18.74 -0.36 1.97
N ASN A 215 -18.42 -1.06 3.07
CA ASN A 215 -17.20 -1.86 3.18
C ASN A 215 -17.13 -2.95 2.11
N TYR A 216 -15.91 -3.40 1.80
CA TYR A 216 -15.67 -4.51 0.89
C TYR A 216 -16.31 -5.81 1.39
N ASP A 217 -16.97 -6.54 0.48
CA ASP A 217 -17.72 -7.74 0.81
C ASP A 217 -17.19 -8.98 0.11
N TYR A 218 -16.34 -9.76 0.79
CA TYR A 218 -15.86 -11.05 0.29
C TYR A 218 -16.99 -12.02 -0.08
N SER A 219 -18.18 -11.87 0.51
CA SER A 219 -19.34 -12.73 0.24
C SER A 219 -20.31 -12.15 -0.78
N SER A 220 -20.01 -11.02 -1.42
CA SER A 220 -20.90 -10.41 -2.42
C SER A 220 -21.22 -11.39 -3.54
N VAL A 221 -22.48 -11.42 -3.97
CA VAL A 221 -22.90 -12.20 -5.14
C VAL A 221 -22.20 -11.72 -6.42
N LEU A 222 -21.68 -10.48 -6.42
CA LEU A 222 -20.94 -9.85 -7.51
C LEU A 222 -19.43 -10.05 -7.44
N HIS A 223 -18.91 -10.72 -6.42
CA HIS A 223 -17.50 -11.07 -6.37
C HIS A 223 -17.20 -12.25 -7.30
N TYR A 224 -16.15 -12.17 -8.12
CA TYR A 224 -15.69 -13.32 -8.90
C TYR A 224 -15.09 -14.42 -8.02
N SER A 225 -15.12 -15.66 -8.51
CA SER A 225 -14.46 -16.77 -7.83
C SER A 225 -12.95 -16.65 -7.93
N SER A 226 -12.25 -17.33 -7.03
CA SER A 226 -10.78 -17.34 -6.98
C SER A 226 -10.12 -17.74 -8.30
N LYS A 227 -10.76 -18.62 -9.07
CA LYS A 227 -10.24 -19.19 -10.32
C LYS A 227 -10.86 -18.57 -11.58
N ALA A 228 -11.52 -17.42 -11.48
CA ALA A 228 -12.14 -16.78 -12.63
C ALA A 228 -11.09 -16.46 -13.71
N TYR A 229 -11.30 -16.96 -14.94
CA TYR A 229 -10.37 -16.80 -16.08
C TYR A 229 -8.97 -17.43 -15.89
N THR A 230 -8.85 -18.46 -15.05
CA THR A 230 -7.59 -19.18 -14.88
C THR A 230 -7.17 -19.94 -16.13
N SER A 231 -5.88 -19.89 -16.48
CA SER A 231 -5.26 -20.64 -17.59
C SER A 231 -4.53 -21.90 -17.14
N ASN A 232 -4.23 -22.00 -15.84
CA ASN A 232 -3.41 -23.06 -15.25
C ASN A 232 -4.07 -23.72 -14.02
N ASN A 233 -5.37 -23.51 -13.83
CA ASN A 233 -6.15 -23.97 -12.68
C ASN A 233 -5.71 -23.37 -11.32
N GLY A 234 -4.77 -22.42 -11.32
CA GLY A 234 -4.37 -21.63 -10.15
C GLY A 234 -5.32 -20.46 -9.87
N PRO A 235 -5.27 -19.87 -8.65
CA PRO A 235 -6.10 -18.73 -8.31
C PRO A 235 -5.66 -17.48 -9.09
N THR A 236 -6.59 -16.86 -9.81
CA THR A 236 -6.41 -15.55 -10.46
C THR A 236 -6.73 -14.41 -9.50
N ILE A 237 -7.64 -14.64 -8.54
CA ILE A 237 -7.96 -13.71 -7.46
C ILE A 237 -7.65 -14.39 -6.13
N GLU A 238 -6.64 -13.86 -5.46
CA GLU A 238 -6.16 -14.34 -4.17
C GLU A 238 -6.56 -13.35 -3.07
N THR A 239 -7.21 -13.81 -2.01
CA THR A 239 -7.52 -12.93 -0.87
C THR A 239 -6.26 -12.61 -0.09
N LYS A 240 -6.08 -11.36 0.34
CA LYS A 240 -4.91 -10.98 1.17
C LYS A 240 -4.91 -11.70 2.52
N ASP A 241 -6.10 -11.89 3.08
CA ASP A 241 -6.34 -12.81 4.19
C ASP A 241 -6.76 -14.16 3.61
N SER A 242 -5.87 -15.14 3.68
CA SER A 242 -6.07 -16.47 3.07
C SER A 242 -7.26 -17.23 3.66
N LEU A 243 -7.73 -16.86 4.87
CA LEU A 243 -8.91 -17.48 5.49
C LEU A 243 -10.20 -17.16 4.74
N TYR A 244 -10.23 -16.03 4.02
CA TYR A 244 -11.38 -15.63 3.21
C TYR A 244 -11.38 -16.24 1.81
N GLN A 245 -10.37 -17.05 1.45
CA GLN A 245 -10.20 -17.54 0.08
C GLN A 245 -11.39 -18.39 -0.41
N GLN A 246 -12.02 -19.15 0.50
CA GLN A 246 -13.22 -19.95 0.19
C GLN A 246 -14.54 -19.17 0.34
N THR A 247 -14.46 -17.91 0.79
CA THR A 247 -15.63 -17.04 1.00
C THR A 247 -16.06 -16.35 -0.31
N ILE A 248 -15.10 -16.09 -1.21
CA ILE A 248 -15.34 -15.40 -2.48
C ILE A 248 -15.95 -16.29 -3.55
N GLY A 249 -16.71 -15.68 -4.48
CA GLY A 249 -17.24 -16.35 -5.67
C GLY A 249 -18.59 -17.05 -5.51
N GLN A 250 -19.25 -16.87 -4.36
CA GLN A 250 -20.54 -17.50 -4.11
C GLN A 250 -21.61 -17.01 -5.12
N ARG A 251 -22.53 -17.91 -5.51
CA ARG A 251 -23.69 -17.62 -6.38
C ARG A 251 -24.98 -18.18 -5.77
N ALA A 252 -25.06 -18.11 -4.45
CA ALA A 252 -26.11 -18.63 -3.61
C ALA A 252 -27.21 -17.59 -3.37
N GLU A 253 -26.84 -16.44 -2.81
CA GLU A 253 -27.78 -15.42 -2.35
C GLU A 253 -27.18 -14.01 -2.35
N LEU A 254 -28.01 -12.98 -2.19
CA LEU A 254 -27.54 -11.64 -1.88
C LEU A 254 -26.90 -11.63 -0.50
N SER A 255 -25.72 -11.03 -0.39
CA SER A 255 -25.14 -10.76 0.91
C SER A 255 -25.93 -9.65 1.65
N PHE A 256 -25.67 -9.53 2.95
CA PHE A 256 -26.22 -8.41 3.73
C PHE A 256 -25.77 -7.06 3.19
N LEU A 257 -24.52 -6.97 2.70
CA LEU A 257 -23.94 -5.73 2.19
C LEU A 257 -24.42 -5.40 0.77
N ASP A 258 -24.68 -6.41 -0.08
CA ASP A 258 -25.32 -6.21 -1.39
C ASP A 258 -26.70 -5.53 -1.20
N ALA A 259 -27.54 -6.06 -0.31
CA ALA A 259 -28.84 -5.46 0.00
C ALA A 259 -28.72 -4.07 0.65
N LYS A 260 -27.73 -3.89 1.55
CA LYS A 260 -27.49 -2.60 2.22
C LYS A 260 -27.12 -1.51 1.23
N LEU A 261 -26.29 -1.82 0.23
CA LEU A 261 -25.92 -0.88 -0.82
C LEU A 261 -27.15 -0.45 -1.63
N ALA A 262 -28.04 -1.39 -2.01
CA ALA A 262 -29.24 -1.05 -2.79
C ALA A 262 -30.18 -0.17 -1.98
N ASN A 263 -30.37 -0.49 -0.71
CA ASN A 263 -31.20 0.32 0.16
C ASN A 263 -30.60 1.72 0.38
N LYS A 264 -29.28 1.85 0.40
CA LYS A 264 -28.63 3.15 0.51
C LYS A 264 -28.72 3.96 -0.79
N LEU A 265 -28.66 3.32 -1.96
CA LEU A 265 -28.75 3.98 -3.26
C LEU A 265 -30.18 4.35 -3.66
N TYR A 266 -31.16 3.49 -3.35
CA TYR A 266 -32.52 3.59 -3.89
C TYR A 266 -33.59 3.84 -2.84
N CYS A 267 -33.30 3.64 -1.54
CA CYS A 267 -34.32 3.59 -0.50
C CYS A 267 -34.10 4.55 0.67
N ASP A 268 -33.03 5.35 0.65
CA ASP A 268 -32.66 6.28 1.72
C ASP A 268 -33.80 7.24 2.11
N LYS A 269 -34.65 7.62 1.16
CA LYS A 269 -35.78 8.52 1.36
C LYS A 269 -37.05 7.88 1.95
N LYS A 270 -37.16 6.55 2.02
CA LYS A 270 -38.43 5.87 2.42
C LYS A 270 -38.83 6.12 3.88
N CYS A 271 -37.85 6.29 4.76
CA CYS A 271 -38.06 6.49 6.20
C CYS A 271 -37.80 7.93 6.68
N VAL A 272 -37.70 8.88 5.75
CA VAL A 272 -37.63 10.30 6.09
C VAL A 272 -38.88 10.70 6.90
N GLY A 273 -38.67 11.37 8.04
CA GLY A 273 -39.71 11.72 9.00
C GLY A 273 -40.16 10.60 9.94
N ARG A 274 -39.66 9.37 9.77
CA ARG A 274 -39.94 8.19 10.61
C ARG A 274 -38.65 7.48 11.02
N GLN A 275 -37.64 8.26 11.41
CA GLN A 275 -36.36 7.71 11.84
C GLN A 275 -36.53 6.98 13.18
N LEU A 276 -35.82 5.88 13.37
CA LEU A 276 -35.88 5.13 14.62
C LEU A 276 -35.40 6.01 15.78
N ALA A 277 -36.12 5.97 16.90
CA ALA A 277 -35.68 6.63 18.14
C ALA A 277 -34.40 6.01 18.72
N ARG A 278 -34.08 4.76 18.34
CA ARG A 278 -32.85 4.05 18.69
C ARG A 278 -32.17 3.53 17.44
N ASN A 279 -30.85 3.70 17.36
CA ASN A 279 -30.07 3.19 16.24
C ASN A 279 -30.06 1.66 16.21
N CYS A 280 -29.92 1.09 15.02
CA CYS A 280 -29.70 -0.34 14.84
C CYS A 280 -28.34 -0.75 15.42
N PHE A 281 -28.34 -1.77 16.27
CA PHE A 281 -27.16 -2.41 16.83
C PHE A 281 -26.49 -3.34 15.81
N ASN A 282 -25.30 -3.85 16.16
CA ASN A 282 -24.59 -4.89 15.41
C ASN A 282 -24.54 -4.60 13.89
N SER A 283 -24.18 -3.37 13.50
CA SER A 283 -24.06 -2.94 12.09
C SER A 283 -25.34 -3.05 11.23
N GLY A 284 -26.51 -3.25 11.86
CA GLY A 284 -27.83 -3.19 11.23
C GLY A 284 -28.15 -1.82 10.63
N TYR A 285 -29.22 -1.75 9.85
CA TYR A 285 -29.72 -0.48 9.29
C TYR A 285 -31.23 -0.48 9.23
N GLN A 286 -31.84 0.70 9.25
CA GLN A 286 -33.30 0.83 9.30
C GLN A 286 -33.94 0.16 8.08
N ASP A 287 -35.00 -0.62 8.32
CA ASP A 287 -35.73 -1.31 7.26
C ASP A 287 -36.57 -0.28 6.46
N PRO A 288 -36.28 -0.07 5.16
CA PRO A 288 -37.01 0.91 4.36
C PRO A 288 -38.45 0.47 4.05
N LYS A 289 -38.82 -0.78 4.33
CA LYS A 289 -40.21 -1.27 4.26
C LYS A 289 -40.96 -1.13 5.58
N ASN A 290 -40.23 -1.10 6.70
CA ASN A 290 -40.80 -0.92 8.02
C ASN A 290 -39.87 -0.04 8.87
N CYS A 291 -40.14 1.27 8.83
CA CYS A 291 -39.32 2.27 9.50
C CYS A 291 -39.26 2.16 11.03
N HIS A 292 -39.98 1.21 11.66
CA HIS A 292 -39.94 0.96 13.10
C HIS A 292 -39.00 -0.17 13.52
N LYS A 293 -38.32 -0.82 12.57
CA LYS A 293 -37.34 -1.88 12.85
C LYS A 293 -36.11 -1.81 11.93
N CYS A 294 -35.15 -2.67 12.21
CA CYS A 294 -33.88 -2.79 11.51
C CYS A 294 -33.80 -4.08 10.68
N ILE A 295 -33.04 -4.02 9.59
CA ILE A 295 -32.52 -5.20 8.89
C ILE A 295 -31.19 -5.56 9.55
N CYS A 296 -31.08 -6.82 10.00
CA CYS A 296 -29.96 -7.30 10.81
C CYS A 296 -29.00 -8.18 9.99
N PRO A 297 -27.68 -8.11 10.26
CA PRO A 297 -26.74 -9.07 9.72
C PRO A 297 -27.05 -10.50 10.17
N ASP A 298 -26.65 -11.50 9.38
CA ASP A 298 -26.88 -12.91 9.73
C ASP A 298 -26.28 -13.24 11.11
N GLY A 299 -27.05 -13.97 11.92
CA GLY A 299 -26.75 -14.26 13.32
C GLY A 299 -27.33 -13.26 14.34
N PHE A 300 -27.88 -12.12 13.90
CA PHE A 300 -28.52 -11.13 14.77
C PHE A 300 -30.01 -10.91 14.44
N GLY A 301 -30.76 -10.45 15.43
CA GLY A 301 -32.18 -10.14 15.32
C GLY A 301 -32.68 -9.26 16.48
N GLY A 302 -34.00 -9.20 16.65
CA GLY A 302 -34.66 -8.14 17.42
C GLY A 302 -35.00 -6.95 16.53
N ASP A 303 -35.90 -6.08 17.00
CA ASP A 303 -36.35 -4.93 16.21
C ASP A 303 -35.21 -3.96 15.91
N PHE A 304 -34.15 -3.96 16.71
CA PHE A 304 -32.99 -3.08 16.54
C PHE A 304 -31.69 -3.87 16.33
N CYS A 305 -31.74 -5.17 16.03
CA CYS A 305 -30.55 -6.03 15.90
C CYS A 305 -29.72 -6.18 17.18
N GLU A 306 -30.34 -6.00 18.34
CA GLU A 306 -29.72 -6.01 19.67
C GLU A 306 -29.43 -7.42 20.20
N SER A 307 -30.02 -8.44 19.59
CA SER A 307 -29.97 -9.81 20.09
C SER A 307 -29.31 -10.76 19.09
N VAL A 308 -28.67 -11.82 19.59
CA VAL A 308 -28.22 -12.95 18.76
C VAL A 308 -29.39 -13.89 18.55
N ILE A 309 -29.61 -14.30 17.30
CA ILE A 309 -30.62 -15.31 16.97
C ILE A 309 -29.99 -16.70 16.92
N TYR A 310 -30.60 -17.64 17.63
CA TYR A 310 -30.24 -19.05 17.61
C TYR A 310 -31.19 -19.75 16.64
N GLY A 311 -30.64 -20.51 15.68
CA GLY A 311 -31.45 -21.21 14.68
C GLY A 311 -31.94 -22.56 15.19
N SER A 312 -32.05 -23.57 14.32
CA SER A 312 -32.44 -24.94 14.70
C SER A 312 -31.44 -25.61 15.66
N CYS A 313 -30.24 -25.05 15.75
CA CYS A 313 -29.16 -25.50 16.61
C CYS A 313 -28.34 -24.30 17.09
N GLY A 314 -27.45 -24.55 18.05
CA GLY A 314 -26.61 -23.53 18.64
C GLY A 314 -27.23 -22.85 19.86
N ARG A 315 -26.37 -22.17 20.63
CA ARG A 315 -26.71 -21.59 21.94
C ARG A 315 -25.67 -20.57 22.37
N LYS A 316 -25.99 -19.79 23.40
CA LYS A 316 -24.96 -19.07 24.16
C LYS A 316 -24.13 -20.07 24.97
N VAL A 317 -22.81 -19.95 24.91
CA VAL A 317 -21.88 -20.75 25.70
C VAL A 317 -21.00 -19.79 26.51
N SER A 318 -21.09 -19.87 27.83
CA SER A 318 -20.21 -19.12 28.74
C SER A 318 -19.11 -20.05 29.23
N LEU A 319 -17.85 -19.75 28.91
CA LEU A 319 -16.73 -20.63 29.22
C LEU A 319 -16.36 -20.59 30.71
N ASN A 320 -16.06 -21.77 31.25
CA ASN A 320 -15.36 -21.91 32.51
C ASN A 320 -13.85 -21.93 32.24
N LEU A 321 -13.09 -21.04 32.90
CA LEU A 321 -11.68 -20.71 32.63
C LEU A 321 -10.69 -21.90 32.68
N LYS A 322 -11.14 -23.09 33.09
CA LYS A 322 -10.32 -24.31 33.20
C LYS A 322 -10.85 -25.50 32.38
N VAL A 323 -11.93 -25.32 31.62
CA VAL A 323 -12.58 -26.40 30.89
C VAL A 323 -12.64 -26.02 29.42
N MET A 324 -12.10 -26.90 28.59
CA MET A 324 -12.24 -26.81 27.13
C MET A 324 -13.70 -27.11 26.78
N GLU A 325 -14.31 -26.24 25.99
CA GLU A 325 -15.65 -26.47 25.48
C GLU A 325 -15.64 -27.00 24.06
N THR A 326 -16.58 -27.88 23.79
CA THR A 326 -16.73 -28.53 22.48
C THR A 326 -18.06 -28.16 21.87
N ILE A 327 -18.06 -27.76 20.61
CA ILE A 327 -19.26 -27.63 19.79
C ILE A 327 -19.14 -28.48 18.53
N PHE A 328 -20.26 -28.91 17.98
CA PHE A 328 -20.30 -29.70 16.76
C PHE A 328 -21.60 -29.45 15.99
N SER A 329 -21.56 -29.72 14.68
CA SER A 329 -22.75 -29.70 13.83
C SER A 329 -23.77 -30.75 14.26
N PRO A 330 -25.07 -30.57 13.96
CA PRO A 330 -26.09 -31.59 14.19
C PRO A 330 -25.67 -32.97 13.67
N ASN A 331 -25.99 -34.02 14.43
CA ASN A 331 -25.69 -35.43 14.13
C ASN A 331 -24.21 -35.84 14.12
N TYR A 332 -23.27 -34.95 14.44
CA TYR A 332 -21.83 -35.25 14.42
C TYR A 332 -21.46 -36.49 15.25
N ASP A 333 -21.86 -36.53 16.53
CA ASP A 333 -21.50 -37.61 17.45
C ASP A 333 -22.13 -38.96 17.08
N SER A 334 -23.27 -38.94 16.38
CA SER A 334 -23.92 -40.15 15.87
C SER A 334 -23.24 -40.73 14.62
N GLY A 335 -22.26 -40.01 14.04
CA GLY A 335 -21.60 -40.36 12.78
C GLY A 335 -22.50 -40.24 11.53
N GLN A 336 -23.73 -39.75 11.70
CA GLN A 336 -24.69 -39.48 10.62
C GLN A 336 -24.45 -38.11 9.99
N SER A 337 -25.05 -37.87 8.82
CA SER A 337 -24.91 -36.58 8.13
C SER A 337 -25.75 -35.49 8.82
N TYR A 338 -25.24 -34.26 8.86
CA TYR A 338 -26.09 -33.11 9.22
C TYR A 338 -27.17 -32.89 8.13
N THR A 339 -28.29 -32.27 8.52
CA THR A 339 -29.44 -32.04 7.63
C THR A 339 -29.25 -30.83 6.71
N ASP A 340 -29.87 -30.87 5.53
CA ASP A 340 -30.03 -29.69 4.70
C ASP A 340 -30.86 -28.63 5.42
N PHE A 341 -30.63 -27.37 5.08
CA PHE A 341 -31.28 -26.18 5.64
C PHE A 341 -31.08 -26.00 7.16
N SER A 342 -29.99 -26.54 7.71
CA SER A 342 -29.59 -26.31 9.09
C SER A 342 -29.05 -24.90 9.27
N GLU A 343 -29.50 -24.24 10.32
CA GLU A 343 -29.02 -22.93 10.74
C GLU A 343 -28.62 -23.02 12.19
N CYS A 344 -27.32 -23.03 12.48
CA CYS A 344 -26.84 -22.96 13.84
C CYS A 344 -26.12 -21.64 14.12
N THR A 345 -26.34 -21.05 15.29
CA THR A 345 -25.58 -19.88 15.74
C THR A 345 -25.11 -20.13 17.17
N TRP A 346 -23.81 -19.97 17.44
CA TRP A 346 -23.26 -20.02 18.79
C TRP A 346 -22.60 -18.69 19.14
N LEU A 347 -23.01 -18.11 20.27
CA LEU A 347 -22.31 -16.99 20.90
C LEU A 347 -21.44 -17.57 22.01
N ILE A 348 -20.13 -17.62 21.81
CA ILE A 348 -19.20 -18.09 22.84
C ILE A 348 -18.63 -16.86 23.55
N GLN A 349 -18.69 -16.87 24.89
CA GLN A 349 -18.29 -15.75 25.72
C GLN A 349 -17.38 -16.22 26.86
N ALA A 350 -16.18 -15.67 26.90
CA ALA A 350 -15.27 -15.76 28.03
C ALA A 350 -15.44 -14.55 28.98
N PRO A 351 -14.94 -14.64 30.22
CA PRO A 351 -14.82 -13.49 31.11
C PRO A 351 -13.99 -12.35 30.49
N ILE A 352 -14.24 -11.11 30.91
CA ILE A 352 -13.46 -9.94 30.48
C ILE A 352 -11.99 -10.14 30.87
N GLY A 353 -11.07 -9.76 29.99
CA GLY A 353 -9.62 -9.99 30.18
C GLY A 353 -9.11 -11.33 29.64
N TYR A 354 -9.98 -12.10 28.98
CA TYR A 354 -9.63 -13.34 28.28
C TYR A 354 -9.90 -13.22 26.78
N ARG A 355 -9.13 -13.94 25.99
CA ARG A 355 -9.39 -14.22 24.58
C ARG A 355 -9.79 -15.67 24.38
N LEU A 356 -10.45 -15.95 23.27
CA LEU A 356 -10.93 -17.27 22.87
C LEU A 356 -10.01 -17.83 21.79
N LEU A 357 -9.59 -19.07 21.97
CA LEU A 357 -8.84 -19.86 21.00
C LEU A 357 -9.76 -20.96 20.48
N VAL A 358 -9.83 -21.09 19.17
CA VAL A 358 -10.79 -21.97 18.49
C VAL A 358 -10.06 -22.84 17.47
N GLN A 359 -10.24 -24.15 17.56
CA GLN A 359 -9.64 -25.11 16.63
C GLN A 359 -10.67 -26.11 16.11
N PHE A 360 -10.55 -26.51 14.85
CA PHE A 360 -11.32 -27.62 14.31
C PHE A 360 -10.64 -28.94 14.69
N VAL A 361 -11.42 -29.92 15.13
CA VAL A 361 -10.92 -31.23 15.57
C VAL A 361 -11.79 -32.36 15.03
N GLY A 362 -11.23 -33.57 15.02
CA GLY A 362 -11.93 -34.75 14.52
C GLY A 362 -12.17 -34.71 13.01
N SER A 363 -13.16 -35.45 12.52
CA SER A 363 -13.52 -35.42 11.10
C SER A 363 -14.16 -34.08 10.71
N PHE A 364 -13.81 -33.55 9.54
CA PHE A 364 -14.42 -32.35 8.96
C PHE A 364 -14.95 -32.68 7.56
N ARG A 365 -16.26 -32.63 7.36
CA ARG A 365 -16.92 -32.87 6.06
C ARG A 365 -18.12 -31.95 5.89
N VAL A 366 -17.86 -30.73 5.48
CA VAL A 366 -18.86 -29.70 5.18
C VAL A 366 -18.94 -29.53 3.66
N TYR A 367 -20.15 -29.57 3.10
CA TYR A 367 -20.34 -29.69 1.65
C TYR A 367 -19.87 -28.44 0.91
N SER A 368 -19.01 -28.65 -0.08
CA SER A 368 -18.60 -27.69 -1.10
C SER A 368 -18.92 -28.27 -2.48
N ASP A 369 -19.04 -27.44 -3.51
CA ASP A 369 -18.90 -27.98 -4.87
C ASP A 369 -17.42 -28.25 -5.15
N ASP A 370 -17.09 -28.96 -6.25
CA ASP A 370 -15.71 -29.20 -6.70
C ASP A 370 -14.95 -27.91 -7.09
N THR A 371 -15.55 -26.74 -6.81
CA THR A 371 -14.95 -25.42 -6.94
C THR A 371 -14.60 -24.86 -5.57
N THR A 372 -13.66 -23.93 -5.53
CA THR A 372 -13.01 -23.40 -4.30
C THR A 372 -13.94 -22.63 -3.36
N THR A 373 -15.27 -22.71 -3.49
CA THR A 373 -16.25 -21.84 -2.82
C THR A 373 -17.24 -22.65 -1.99
N CYS A 374 -17.54 -22.19 -0.77
CA CYS A 374 -18.42 -22.92 0.15
C CYS A 374 -19.91 -22.81 -0.20
N LEU A 375 -20.57 -23.96 -0.36
CA LEU A 375 -22.03 -24.07 -0.51
C LEU A 375 -22.73 -24.29 0.83
N HIS A 376 -22.19 -25.17 1.67
CA HIS A 376 -22.44 -25.21 3.10
C HIS A 376 -21.20 -24.68 3.80
N TRP A 377 -21.36 -24.01 4.93
CA TRP A 377 -20.21 -23.38 5.57
C TRP A 377 -20.35 -23.29 7.08
N VAL A 378 -19.18 -23.30 7.73
CA VAL A 378 -18.99 -22.78 9.08
C VAL A 378 -18.32 -21.42 8.96
N GLU A 379 -18.96 -20.36 9.45
CA GLU A 379 -18.40 -19.01 9.53
C GLU A 379 -17.97 -18.71 10.96
N VAL A 380 -16.73 -18.25 11.14
CA VAL A 380 -16.20 -17.91 12.48
C VAL A 380 -15.92 -16.42 12.54
N ARG A 381 -16.69 -15.67 13.33
CA ARG A 381 -16.48 -14.23 13.55
C ARG A 381 -15.76 -14.02 14.88
N TYR A 382 -14.46 -13.74 14.79
CA TYR A 382 -13.56 -13.65 15.94
C TYR A 382 -12.96 -12.25 16.16
N LYS A 383 -13.35 -11.27 15.34
CA LYS A 383 -12.94 -9.86 15.46
C LYS A 383 -13.89 -9.08 16.40
N SER A 384 -13.52 -7.86 16.78
CA SER A 384 -14.26 -7.04 17.76
C SER A 384 -15.70 -6.75 17.33
N ASN A 385 -15.90 -6.50 16.04
CA ASN A 385 -17.22 -6.38 15.44
C ASN A 385 -17.73 -7.75 14.99
N LEU A 386 -18.50 -8.41 15.84
CA LEU A 386 -19.14 -9.71 15.54
C LEU A 386 -20.22 -9.64 14.45
N ALA A 387 -20.60 -8.44 14.00
CA ALA A 387 -21.46 -8.26 12.84
C ALA A 387 -20.71 -8.23 11.51
N ALA A 388 -19.39 -8.08 11.53
CA ALA A 388 -18.57 -8.16 10.33
C ALA A 388 -18.43 -9.62 9.87
N LEU A 389 -18.40 -9.83 8.55
CA LEU A 389 -18.24 -11.13 7.93
C LEU A 389 -16.97 -11.85 8.42
N GLY A 390 -17.12 -13.10 8.86
CA GLY A 390 -16.00 -13.98 9.19
C GLY A 390 -15.57 -14.86 8.01
N PRO A 391 -14.39 -15.50 8.06
CA PRO A 391 -14.03 -16.54 7.09
C PRO A 391 -14.99 -17.72 7.14
N ARG A 392 -15.29 -18.27 5.96
CA ARG A 392 -16.12 -19.46 5.76
C ARG A 392 -15.26 -20.68 5.46
N PHE A 393 -15.55 -21.79 6.16
CA PHE A 393 -14.86 -23.07 6.03
C PHE A 393 -15.78 -24.16 5.49
N CYS A 394 -15.28 -24.93 4.52
CA CYS A 394 -15.92 -26.09 3.93
C CYS A 394 -14.90 -27.05 3.30
N GLY A 395 -15.35 -28.23 2.85
CA GLY A 395 -14.52 -29.27 2.27
C GLY A 395 -14.40 -30.51 3.17
N TYR A 396 -13.38 -31.33 2.88
CA TYR A 396 -13.14 -32.63 3.52
C TYR A 396 -11.92 -32.67 4.44
N ASP A 397 -11.03 -31.68 4.29
CA ASP A 397 -9.83 -31.58 5.09
C ASP A 397 -10.13 -30.77 6.34
N THR A 398 -9.68 -31.26 7.49
CA THR A 398 -9.86 -30.55 8.75
C THR A 398 -8.93 -29.35 8.78
N PRO A 399 -9.44 -28.11 8.92
CA PRO A 399 -8.58 -26.93 8.98
C PRO A 399 -7.59 -27.03 10.14
N SER A 400 -6.29 -26.98 9.85
CA SER A 400 -5.20 -27.16 10.84
C SER A 400 -4.83 -25.88 11.59
N LEU A 401 -5.67 -24.85 11.55
CA LEU A 401 -5.40 -23.54 12.11
C LEU A 401 -6.18 -23.31 13.41
N THR A 402 -5.52 -22.69 14.39
CA THR A 402 -6.17 -22.13 15.58
C THR A 402 -6.50 -20.66 15.35
N LEU A 403 -7.76 -20.28 15.50
CA LEU A 403 -8.24 -18.91 15.39
C LEU A 403 -8.23 -18.24 16.77
N GLU A 404 -7.68 -17.03 16.85
CA GLU A 404 -7.61 -16.23 18.07
C GLU A 404 -8.57 -15.05 18.01
N SER A 405 -9.41 -14.88 19.03
CA SER A 405 -10.33 -13.74 19.09
C SER A 405 -9.64 -12.45 19.54
N THR A 406 -10.08 -11.32 18.99
CA THR A 406 -9.59 -9.99 19.42
C THR A 406 -10.23 -9.50 20.71
N GLY A 407 -11.30 -10.15 21.17
CA GLY A 407 -12.01 -9.84 22.41
C GLY A 407 -12.42 -11.10 23.17
N ASN A 408 -13.28 -10.97 24.16
CA ASN A 408 -13.75 -12.10 24.98
C ASN A 408 -15.00 -12.80 24.40
N GLN A 409 -15.35 -12.52 23.15
CA GLN A 409 -16.52 -13.10 22.47
C GLN A 409 -16.19 -13.49 21.03
N ILE A 410 -16.84 -14.55 20.56
CA ILE A 410 -16.89 -14.94 19.15
C ILE A 410 -18.32 -15.35 18.77
N LEU A 411 -18.65 -15.23 17.49
CA LEU A 411 -19.90 -15.72 16.93
C LEU A 411 -19.59 -16.77 15.86
N ILE A 412 -20.13 -17.97 16.01
CA ILE A 412 -19.95 -19.08 15.06
C ILE A 412 -21.29 -19.38 14.41
N LEU A 413 -21.33 -19.39 13.08
CA LEU A 413 -22.53 -19.67 12.30
C LEU A 413 -22.30 -20.92 11.45
N PHE A 414 -23.24 -21.86 11.48
CA PHE A 414 -23.29 -22.97 10.53
C PHE A 414 -24.53 -22.83 9.65
N ARG A 415 -24.37 -22.93 8.33
CA ARG A 415 -25.45 -22.83 7.35
C ARG A 415 -25.30 -23.95 6.31
N SER A 416 -26.35 -24.76 6.12
CA SER A 416 -26.44 -25.74 5.03
C SER A 416 -27.55 -25.39 4.06
N LYS A 417 -27.38 -24.33 3.27
CA LYS A 417 -28.47 -23.72 2.48
C LYS A 417 -28.96 -24.51 1.27
N PHE A 418 -28.30 -25.61 0.90
CA PHE A 418 -28.59 -26.35 -0.33
C PHE A 418 -28.88 -27.82 -0.05
N ASN A 419 -29.58 -28.49 -0.97
CA ASN A 419 -29.67 -29.95 -0.95
C ASN A 419 -28.39 -30.53 -1.56
N ALA A 420 -27.55 -31.15 -0.73
CA ALA A 420 -26.27 -31.71 -1.19
C ALA A 420 -26.39 -33.06 -1.93
N GLY A 421 -27.60 -33.59 -2.09
CA GLY A 421 -27.85 -34.91 -2.68
C GLY A 421 -27.52 -36.07 -1.73
N ARG A 422 -28.06 -37.26 -2.01
CA ARG A 422 -27.97 -38.44 -1.11
C ARG A 422 -26.59 -39.14 -1.09
N ASN A 423 -25.69 -38.82 -2.03
CA ASN A 423 -24.43 -39.56 -2.23
C ASN A 423 -23.23 -39.00 -1.46
N PHE A 424 -23.42 -37.95 -0.65
CA PHE A 424 -22.33 -37.26 0.05
C PHE A 424 -22.40 -37.50 1.57
N ARG A 425 -21.36 -38.12 2.13
CA ARG A 425 -21.27 -38.34 3.59
C ARG A 425 -20.79 -37.05 4.28
N ARG A 426 -21.73 -36.34 4.90
CA ARG A 426 -21.56 -35.00 5.48
C ARG A 426 -21.51 -35.07 7.00
N THR A 427 -20.47 -35.72 7.53
CA THR A 427 -20.31 -35.90 8.98
C THR A 427 -20.24 -34.58 9.74
N GLY A 428 -19.95 -33.46 9.05
CA GLY A 428 -20.02 -32.13 9.62
C GLY A 428 -18.70 -31.70 10.24
N PHE A 429 -18.75 -30.99 11.37
CA PHE A 429 -17.55 -30.46 12.02
C PHE A 429 -17.66 -30.57 13.54
N LYS A 430 -16.49 -30.61 14.19
CA LYS A 430 -16.34 -30.44 15.63
C LYS A 430 -15.26 -29.38 15.88
N MET A 431 -15.49 -28.55 16.88
CA MET A 431 -14.57 -27.48 17.29
C MET A 431 -14.35 -27.55 18.79
N GLU A 432 -13.10 -27.33 19.18
CA GLU A 432 -12.70 -27.14 20.56
C GLU A 432 -12.37 -25.68 20.80
N ILE A 433 -12.87 -25.15 21.91
CA ILE A 433 -12.80 -23.74 22.25
C ILE A 433 -12.34 -23.62 23.69
N PHE A 434 -11.32 -22.80 23.94
CA PHE A 434 -10.82 -22.54 25.28
C PHE A 434 -10.45 -21.07 25.45
N SER A 435 -10.49 -20.59 26.69
CA SER A 435 -10.14 -19.22 27.04
C SER A 435 -8.71 -19.13 27.55
N GLU A 436 -7.98 -18.11 27.11
CA GLU A 436 -6.65 -17.78 27.60
C GLU A 436 -6.64 -16.37 28.21
N ARG A 437 -5.95 -16.20 29.34
CA ARG A 437 -5.81 -14.89 30.00
C ARG A 437 -4.90 -13.99 29.17
N LEU A 438 -5.30 -12.73 28.98
CA LEU A 438 -4.43 -11.73 28.38
C LEU A 438 -3.30 -11.39 29.37
N ASN A 439 -2.08 -11.89 29.14
CA ASN A 439 -0.91 -11.58 29.96
C ASN A 439 -0.50 -10.11 29.75
N THR A 440 -0.49 -9.31 30.82
CA THR A 440 -0.15 -7.87 30.81
C THR A 440 1.35 -7.57 30.71
N THR A 441 2.07 -8.34 29.91
CA THR A 441 3.48 -8.08 29.58
C THR A 441 3.78 -8.44 28.12
N SER A 442 3.14 -7.73 27.17
CA SER A 442 3.69 -7.37 25.85
C SER A 442 2.68 -6.48 25.08
N PRO A 443 3.11 -5.47 24.31
CA PRO A 443 2.26 -4.46 23.70
C PRO A 443 1.87 -4.89 22.28
N ASN A 444 0.66 -5.42 22.09
CA ASN A 444 -0.14 -5.36 20.85
C ASN A 444 -1.31 -6.37 20.95
N ALA A 445 -2.46 -5.92 21.45
CA ALA A 445 -3.77 -6.53 21.16
C ALA A 445 -4.88 -5.46 21.29
N PRO A 446 -5.98 -5.56 20.51
CA PRO A 446 -6.92 -4.47 20.26
C PRO A 446 -7.97 -4.37 21.37
N ILE A 447 -8.28 -3.16 21.83
CA ILE A 447 -9.37 -2.91 22.78
C ILE A 447 -10.55 -2.26 22.03
N GLU A 448 -11.69 -2.95 22.03
CA GLU A 448 -13.00 -2.40 21.70
C GLU A 448 -14.08 -2.86 22.70
N PRO A 449 -15.20 -2.11 22.84
CA PRO A 449 -15.65 -1.59 24.12
C PRO A 449 -16.85 -2.35 24.73
N PRO A 450 -17.04 -2.32 26.06
CA PRO A 450 -18.28 -2.78 26.70
C PRO A 450 -19.40 -1.72 26.63
N ILE A 451 -20.62 -2.16 26.34
CA ILE A 451 -21.88 -1.42 26.47
C ILE A 451 -22.23 -1.32 27.98
N PRO A 452 -22.82 -0.20 28.47
CA PRO A 452 -22.92 0.10 29.88
C PRO A 452 -24.12 -0.56 30.56
N ASN A 453 -23.86 -1.28 31.66
CA ASN A 453 -24.75 -1.36 32.81
C ASN A 453 -24.13 -0.53 33.93
N THR A 454 -24.82 0.52 34.38
CA THR A 454 -24.50 1.36 35.55
C THR A 454 -24.69 0.59 36.86
N PRO A 455 -24.22 1.12 38.01
CA PRO A 455 -22.88 1.59 38.35
C PRO A 455 -22.33 0.79 39.55
N ASN A 456 -21.01 0.73 39.72
CA ASN A 456 -20.51 0.69 41.10
C ASN A 456 -19.20 1.48 41.20
N LEU A 457 -19.23 2.40 42.16
CA LEU A 457 -18.16 3.30 42.53
C LEU A 457 -17.04 2.50 43.22
N ASN A 458 -15.83 3.03 43.09
CA ASN A 458 -14.59 2.72 43.82
C ASN A 458 -13.67 1.67 43.20
N GLY A 459 -12.51 2.14 42.71
CA GLY A 459 -11.35 1.31 42.43
C GLY A 459 -10.41 1.89 41.37
N ASN A 460 -9.48 2.74 41.80
CA ASN A 460 -8.38 3.33 41.03
C ASN A 460 -7.63 2.37 40.09
N SER A 461 -7.33 2.82 38.85
CA SER A 461 -5.96 2.83 38.29
C SER A 461 -5.84 3.54 36.92
N ASN A 462 -4.95 4.54 36.87
CA ASN A 462 -4.24 5.18 35.74
C ASN A 462 -4.99 6.19 34.85
N GLY A 463 -5.16 7.40 35.38
CA GLY A 463 -5.73 8.55 34.68
C GLY A 463 -4.75 9.30 33.76
N ILE A 464 -5.28 9.76 32.61
CA ILE A 464 -4.64 10.76 31.74
C ILE A 464 -4.59 12.09 32.51
N ASN A 465 -3.41 12.67 32.69
CA ASN A 465 -3.24 13.94 33.37
C ASN A 465 -3.55 15.10 32.40
N CYS A 466 -4.82 15.52 32.32
CA CYS A 466 -5.20 16.76 31.62
C CYS A 466 -5.39 17.88 32.64
N ASN A 467 -4.84 19.05 32.37
CA ASN A 467 -5.12 20.25 33.15
C ASN A 467 -6.61 20.59 33.19
N LEU A 468 -7.03 21.30 34.25
CA LEU A 468 -8.38 21.85 34.34
C LEU A 468 -8.65 22.77 33.15
N MET A 469 -9.70 22.49 32.38
CA MET A 469 -10.02 23.22 31.15
C MET A 469 -11.52 23.36 30.93
N ASP A 470 -11.91 24.43 30.24
CA ASP A 470 -13.26 24.57 29.68
C ASP A 470 -13.21 24.35 28.18
N ALA A 471 -13.86 23.29 27.70
CA ALA A 471 -13.86 22.91 26.29
C ALA A 471 -15.25 23.08 25.67
N ILE A 472 -15.33 23.78 24.54
CA ILE A 472 -16.51 23.81 23.67
C ILE A 472 -16.24 22.97 22.44
N ILE A 473 -17.07 21.95 22.22
CA ILE A 473 -17.05 21.16 20.98
C ILE A 473 -18.10 21.73 20.03
N LEU A 474 -17.62 22.28 18.90
CA LEU A 474 -18.42 22.76 17.79
C LEU A 474 -18.56 21.65 16.76
N LEU A 475 -19.80 21.23 16.50
CA LEU A 475 -20.12 20.16 15.56
C LEU A 475 -20.87 20.73 14.36
N ASP A 476 -20.25 20.61 13.19
CA ASP A 476 -20.90 20.91 11.93
C ASP A 476 -21.99 19.88 11.65
N SER A 477 -23.23 20.37 11.55
CA SER A 477 -24.44 19.58 11.29
C SER A 477 -25.08 19.96 9.95
N SER A 478 -24.32 20.63 9.09
CA SER A 478 -24.72 21.06 7.76
C SER A 478 -24.96 19.89 6.81
N SER A 479 -25.63 20.17 5.68
CA SER A 479 -25.98 19.17 4.68
C SER A 479 -24.76 18.46 4.07
N SER A 480 -23.59 19.12 3.98
CA SER A 480 -22.37 18.55 3.40
C SER A 480 -21.85 17.34 4.18
N VAL A 481 -21.97 17.40 5.52
CA VAL A 481 -21.55 16.30 6.41
C VAL A 481 -22.26 15.02 6.01
N GLY A 482 -23.57 15.11 5.76
CA GLY A 482 -24.41 13.99 5.36
C GLY A 482 -24.82 13.10 6.53
N TYR A 483 -26.04 12.58 6.46
CA TYR A 483 -26.71 11.87 7.55
C TYR A 483 -25.89 10.71 8.15
N ASN A 484 -25.23 9.88 7.33
CA ASN A 484 -24.44 8.74 7.82
C ASN A 484 -23.16 9.16 8.55
N ASN A 485 -22.49 10.20 8.06
CA ASN A 485 -21.26 10.69 8.65
C ASN A 485 -21.53 11.47 9.94
N TRP A 486 -22.70 12.11 10.05
CA TRP A 486 -23.16 12.71 11.30
C TRP A 486 -23.14 11.71 12.46
N TYR A 487 -23.65 10.48 12.26
CA TYR A 487 -23.58 9.45 13.31
C TYR A 487 -22.16 8.94 13.57
N LYS A 488 -21.30 8.88 12.55
CA LYS A 488 -19.87 8.56 12.75
C LYS A 488 -19.20 9.62 13.62
N LEU A 489 -19.49 10.90 13.35
CA LEU A 489 -19.03 12.04 14.15
C LEU A 489 -19.57 11.94 15.58
N LEU A 490 -20.88 11.75 15.79
CA LEU A 490 -21.47 11.63 17.14
C LEU A 490 -20.90 10.44 17.94
N ASN A 491 -20.72 9.29 17.32
CA ASN A 491 -20.11 8.12 17.97
C ASN A 491 -18.66 8.39 18.37
N PHE A 492 -17.91 9.04 17.49
CA PHE A 492 -16.56 9.49 17.81
C PHE A 492 -16.57 10.49 18.98
N ILE A 493 -17.44 11.50 18.95
CA ILE A 493 -17.51 12.53 20.01
C ILE A 493 -17.97 11.95 21.34
N ALA A 494 -18.87 10.96 21.35
CA ALA A 494 -19.25 10.25 22.57
C ALA A 494 -18.07 9.46 23.16
N SER A 495 -17.34 8.71 22.33
CA SER A 495 -16.13 8.00 22.74
C SER A 495 -15.05 8.96 23.23
N PHE A 496 -14.86 10.07 22.52
CA PHE A 496 -13.93 11.12 22.86
C PHE A 496 -14.28 11.80 24.19
N ALA A 497 -15.54 12.20 24.40
CA ALA A 497 -16.00 12.81 25.63
C ALA A 497 -15.89 11.88 26.86
N SER A 498 -16.07 10.57 26.67
CA SER A 498 -15.96 9.57 27.74
C SER A 498 -14.57 9.45 28.37
N ARG A 499 -13.54 9.91 27.65
CA ARG A 499 -12.13 9.88 28.07
C ARG A 499 -11.65 11.21 28.67
N LEU A 500 -12.48 12.26 28.70
CA LEU A 500 -12.11 13.55 29.28
C LEU A 500 -12.37 13.57 30.81
N PRO A 501 -11.49 14.19 31.61
CA PRO A 501 -11.66 14.27 33.07
C PRO A 501 -12.74 15.29 33.43
N MET A 502 -14.02 14.90 33.32
CA MET A 502 -15.17 15.75 33.66
C MET A 502 -15.46 15.76 35.17
N GLY A 503 -15.85 16.93 35.70
CA GLY A 503 -16.31 17.06 37.09
C GLY A 503 -15.20 17.27 38.13
N ALA A 504 -13.92 17.19 37.74
CA ALA A 504 -12.77 17.50 38.58
C ALA A 504 -12.26 18.96 38.42
N GLY A 505 -13.09 19.87 37.90
CA GLY A 505 -12.74 21.26 37.57
C GLY A 505 -12.63 21.56 36.07
N SER A 506 -12.77 20.54 35.20
CA SER A 506 -12.95 20.71 33.75
C SER A 506 -14.43 20.64 33.35
N ARG A 507 -14.84 21.49 32.41
CA ARG A 507 -16.23 21.59 31.93
C ARG A 507 -16.29 21.46 30.41
N ILE A 508 -17.36 20.84 29.90
CA ILE A 508 -17.58 20.64 28.46
C ILE A 508 -18.90 21.26 28.05
N ALA A 509 -18.92 21.96 26.93
CA ALA A 509 -20.15 22.37 26.25
C ALA A 509 -20.18 21.85 24.82
N ILE A 510 -21.38 21.59 24.30
CA ILE A 510 -21.60 21.14 22.93
C ILE A 510 -22.48 22.16 22.21
N ILE A 511 -22.01 22.60 21.04
CA ILE A 511 -22.77 23.47 20.14
C ILE A 511 -22.79 22.81 18.76
N THR A 512 -23.97 22.68 18.18
CA THR A 512 -24.15 22.21 16.80
C THR A 512 -24.47 23.39 15.90
N PHE A 513 -23.89 23.46 14.71
CA PHE A 513 -24.14 24.57 13.80
C PHE A 513 -24.50 24.11 12.38
N GLY A 514 -25.31 24.95 11.74
CA GLY A 514 -25.80 24.83 10.36
C GLY A 514 -25.95 26.27 9.84
N ASN A 515 -27.17 26.70 9.49
CA ASN A 515 -27.45 28.12 9.22
C ASN A 515 -27.21 28.98 10.48
N SER A 516 -27.49 28.40 11.64
CA SER A 516 -27.31 29.02 12.95
C SER A 516 -26.66 28.07 13.95
N ALA A 517 -25.96 28.63 14.93
CA ALA A 517 -25.37 27.90 16.04
C ALA A 517 -26.43 27.65 17.13
N SER A 518 -26.54 26.40 17.62
CA SER A 518 -27.46 26.03 18.69
C SER A 518 -26.67 25.34 19.79
N ILE A 519 -26.77 25.91 21.00
CA ILE A 519 -26.17 25.32 22.20
C ILE A 519 -26.99 24.11 22.61
N LYS A 520 -26.35 22.94 22.71
CA LYS A 520 -27.02 21.66 23.03
C LYS A 520 -26.69 21.16 24.42
N TYR A 521 -25.49 21.47 24.89
CA TYR A 521 -25.06 21.17 26.25
C TYR A 521 -24.23 22.35 26.77
N LYS A 522 -24.61 22.92 27.92
CA LYS A 522 -23.98 24.12 28.49
C LYS A 522 -22.97 23.74 29.57
N PHE A 523 -22.04 24.65 29.87
CA PHE A 523 -21.21 24.56 31.06
C PHE A 523 -22.09 24.49 32.32
N ASN A 524 -21.79 23.55 33.20
CA ASN A 524 -22.44 23.38 34.51
C ASN A 524 -21.37 22.96 35.54
N MET A 525 -21.55 23.29 36.81
CA MET A 525 -20.67 22.90 37.91
C MET A 525 -20.85 21.43 38.30
N GLU A 526 -22.04 20.85 38.07
CA GLU A 526 -22.37 19.44 38.36
C GLU A 526 -22.54 18.62 37.08
N GLN A 527 -21.57 18.70 36.15
CA GLN A 527 -21.68 17.99 34.88
C GLN A 527 -21.59 16.47 35.06
N ASN A 528 -22.65 15.78 34.64
CA ASN A 528 -22.72 14.33 34.65
C ASN A 528 -22.35 13.78 33.27
N ILE A 529 -21.32 12.92 33.21
CA ILE A 529 -20.85 12.29 31.98
C ILE A 529 -21.97 11.51 31.26
N ASN A 530 -22.86 10.83 32.00
CA ASN A 530 -23.96 10.08 31.40
C ASN A 530 -24.98 11.01 30.74
N THR A 531 -25.24 12.19 31.31
CA THR A 531 -26.12 13.19 30.71
C THR A 531 -25.50 13.78 29.45
N LEU A 532 -24.19 14.06 29.47
CA LEU A 532 -23.47 14.49 28.27
C LEU A 532 -23.51 13.43 27.16
N LEU A 533 -23.20 12.17 27.48
CA LEU A 533 -23.21 11.07 26.50
C LEU A 533 -24.60 10.86 25.91
N ARG A 534 -25.66 10.88 26.74
CA ARG A 534 -27.05 10.83 26.25
C ARG A 534 -27.39 12.01 25.35
N THR A 535 -26.92 13.20 25.71
CA THR A 535 -27.15 14.42 24.90
C THR A 535 -26.46 14.30 23.55
N ILE A 536 -25.18 13.88 23.51
CA ILE A 536 -24.41 13.67 22.27
C ILE A 536 -25.11 12.65 21.37
N SER A 537 -25.52 11.50 21.91
CA SER A 537 -26.20 10.46 21.13
C SER A 537 -27.57 10.86 20.57
N ALA A 538 -28.19 11.92 21.13
CA ALA A 538 -29.51 12.40 20.73
C ALA A 538 -29.47 13.70 19.91
N LEU A 539 -28.29 14.17 19.47
CA LEU A 539 -28.19 15.43 18.72
C LEU A 539 -28.80 15.32 17.32
N PRO A 540 -29.75 16.20 16.95
CA PRO A 540 -30.39 16.17 15.64
C PRO A 540 -29.43 16.64 14.55
N PHE A 541 -29.47 15.96 13.40
CA PHE A 541 -28.86 16.44 12.15
C PHE A 541 -29.74 17.55 11.56
N LYS A 542 -29.15 18.67 11.13
CA LYS A 542 -29.92 19.85 10.71
C LYS A 542 -30.14 19.95 9.20
N ASP A 543 -29.25 19.40 8.37
CA ASP A 543 -29.33 19.48 6.91
C ASP A 543 -29.48 20.93 6.39
N GLU A 544 -28.64 21.82 6.91
CA GLU A 544 -28.65 23.26 6.63
C GLU A 544 -27.32 23.72 5.98
N MET A 545 -27.15 25.02 5.69
CA MET A 545 -25.85 25.57 5.25
C MET A 545 -24.82 25.58 6.39
N THR A 546 -23.62 26.14 6.17
CA THR A 546 -22.46 26.06 7.07
C THR A 546 -22.07 27.46 7.54
N ASN A 547 -22.54 27.85 8.73
CA ASN A 547 -22.20 29.13 9.37
C ASN A 547 -21.16 28.97 10.50
N THR A 548 -19.90 28.79 10.10
CA THR A 548 -18.79 28.63 11.05
C THR A 548 -18.54 29.89 11.86
N SER A 549 -18.70 31.07 11.26
CA SER A 549 -18.51 32.35 11.96
C SER A 549 -19.52 32.57 13.10
N GLY A 550 -20.78 32.20 12.89
CA GLY A 550 -21.83 32.22 13.91
C GLY A 550 -21.57 31.23 15.05
N ALA A 551 -21.04 30.05 14.73
CA ALA A 551 -20.65 29.04 15.73
C ALA A 551 -19.52 29.53 16.64
N LEU A 552 -18.46 30.11 16.04
CA LEU A 552 -17.33 30.68 16.78
C LEU A 552 -17.77 31.85 17.68
N ARG A 553 -18.64 32.74 17.17
CA ARG A 553 -19.22 33.83 17.96
C ARG A 553 -20.00 33.30 19.16
N GLN A 554 -20.86 32.31 18.94
CA GLN A 554 -21.67 31.71 20.01
C GLN A 554 -20.80 31.03 21.08
N ALA A 555 -19.70 30.38 20.68
CA ALA A 555 -18.72 29.81 21.59
C ALA A 555 -17.99 30.89 22.40
N ARG A 556 -17.53 31.96 21.74
CA ARG A 556 -16.87 33.11 22.39
C ARG A 556 -17.75 33.75 23.46
N GLU A 557 -19.02 34.06 23.15
CA GLU A 557 -19.95 34.65 24.11
C GLU A 557 -20.23 33.71 25.30
N MET A 558 -20.20 32.39 25.10
CA MET A 558 -20.34 31.43 26.19
C MET A 558 -19.14 31.46 27.14
N PHE A 559 -17.92 31.60 26.63
CA PHE A 559 -16.72 31.75 27.46
C PHE A 559 -16.71 33.04 28.29
N LYS A 560 -17.29 34.14 27.80
CA LYS A 560 -17.39 35.37 28.60
C LYS A 560 -18.22 35.20 29.87
N SER A 561 -19.15 34.26 29.88
CA SER A 561 -19.98 33.94 31.06
C SER A 561 -19.25 33.05 32.06
N PHE A 562 -18.06 32.51 31.72
CA PHE A 562 -17.31 31.56 32.53
C PHE A 562 -15.80 31.84 32.40
N TYR A 563 -15.22 32.60 33.34
CA TYR A 563 -13.78 32.86 33.35
C TYR A 563 -13.00 31.62 33.81
N SER A 564 -12.33 30.95 32.87
CA SER A 564 -11.34 29.90 33.15
C SER A 564 -9.98 30.26 32.56
N ARG A 565 -8.90 29.73 33.16
CA ARG A 565 -7.52 29.98 32.72
C ARG A 565 -7.18 29.25 31.41
N ASN A 566 -7.92 28.19 31.07
CA ASN A 566 -7.68 27.33 29.90
C ASN A 566 -8.99 27.09 29.11
N SER A 567 -9.27 27.95 28.13
CA SER A 567 -10.46 27.89 27.28
C SER A 567 -10.12 27.31 25.90
N VAL A 568 -10.81 26.24 25.51
CA VAL A 568 -10.52 25.48 24.28
C VAL A 568 -11.77 25.31 23.42
N ILE A 569 -11.65 25.53 22.11
CA ILE A 569 -12.65 25.23 21.10
C ILE A 569 -12.14 24.10 20.22
N LEU A 570 -12.97 23.08 20.02
CA LEU A 570 -12.75 21.99 19.07
C LEU A 570 -13.80 22.07 17.97
N LEU A 571 -13.39 22.50 16.79
CA LEU A 571 -14.26 22.66 15.64
C LEU A 571 -14.15 21.45 14.72
N PHE A 572 -15.22 20.67 14.58
CA PHE A 572 -15.33 19.59 13.60
C PHE A 572 -16.18 20.07 12.42
N THR A 573 -15.60 20.09 11.22
CA THR A 573 -16.27 20.52 9.99
C THR A 573 -15.77 19.75 8.77
N ASP A 574 -16.61 19.58 7.76
CA ASP A 574 -16.29 18.88 6.50
C ASP A 574 -16.23 19.80 5.27
N GLY A 575 -16.46 21.10 5.48
CA GLY A 575 -16.62 22.05 4.38
C GLY A 575 -16.25 23.49 4.77
N GLU A 576 -16.41 24.37 3.79
CA GLU A 576 -16.14 25.80 3.92
C GLU A 576 -17.37 26.56 4.44
N SER A 577 -17.16 27.57 5.29
CA SER A 577 -18.22 28.45 5.76
C SER A 577 -18.81 29.22 4.57
N ASN A 578 -20.10 29.01 4.31
CA ASN A 578 -20.84 29.61 3.19
C ASN A 578 -21.87 30.66 3.66
N VAL A 579 -22.02 30.85 4.98
CA VAL A 579 -22.81 31.94 5.58
C VAL A 579 -21.87 32.87 6.36
N ASP A 580 -22.06 34.19 6.22
CA ASP A 580 -21.30 35.25 6.93
C ASP A 580 -19.77 35.10 6.89
N LYS A 581 -19.24 34.53 5.81
CA LYS A 581 -17.81 34.19 5.65
C LYS A 581 -16.88 35.38 5.92
N TYR A 582 -17.31 36.61 5.61
CA TYR A 582 -16.56 37.85 5.85
C TYR A 582 -16.35 38.15 7.35
N LEU A 583 -17.18 37.62 8.25
CA LEU A 583 -17.05 37.77 9.70
C LEU A 583 -16.13 36.72 10.34
N LEU A 584 -15.80 35.65 9.62
CA LEU A 584 -15.02 34.53 10.14
C LEU A 584 -13.64 34.97 10.65
N SER A 585 -12.90 35.74 9.83
CA SER A 585 -11.58 36.26 10.19
C SER A 585 -11.63 37.15 11.42
N ARG A 586 -12.70 37.95 11.56
CA ARG A 586 -12.92 38.84 12.71
C ARG A 586 -13.17 38.04 13.97
N GLU A 587 -14.06 37.05 13.96
CA GLU A 587 -14.34 36.24 15.15
C GLU A 587 -13.13 35.40 15.57
N ALA A 588 -12.37 34.86 14.61
CA ALA A 588 -11.11 34.16 14.89
C ALA A 588 -10.04 35.08 15.52
N GLU A 589 -9.97 36.34 15.09
CA GLU A 589 -9.11 37.35 15.74
C GLU A 589 -9.56 37.65 17.18
N LEU A 590 -10.86 37.80 17.42
CA LEU A 590 -11.41 38.05 18.75
C LEU A 590 -11.14 36.89 19.70
N LEU A 591 -11.34 35.64 19.26
CA LEU A 591 -10.99 34.44 20.04
C LEU A 591 -9.51 34.42 20.44
N ARG A 592 -8.61 34.79 19.52
CA ARG A 592 -7.16 34.89 19.82
C ARG A 592 -6.84 36.00 20.82
N LYS A 593 -7.47 37.17 20.70
CA LYS A 593 -7.30 38.30 21.65
C LYS A 593 -7.80 37.94 23.05
N GLU A 594 -8.85 37.14 23.14
CA GLU A 594 -9.43 36.66 24.39
C GLU A 594 -8.72 35.40 24.94
N ASN A 595 -7.59 35.00 24.35
CA ASN A 595 -6.78 33.84 24.74
C ASN A 595 -7.56 32.50 24.74
N ILE A 596 -8.52 32.35 23.83
CA ILE A 596 -9.28 31.12 23.62
C ILE A 596 -8.57 30.30 22.53
N MET A 597 -8.06 29.12 22.89
CA MET A 597 -7.42 28.22 21.94
C MET A 597 -8.48 27.59 21.03
N THR A 598 -8.27 27.62 19.72
CA THR A 598 -9.19 27.05 18.73
C THR A 598 -8.44 26.03 17.88
N SER A 599 -8.87 24.77 17.96
CA SER A 599 -8.37 23.67 17.15
C SER A 599 -9.42 23.25 16.13
N VAL A 600 -9.01 23.09 14.88
CA VAL A 600 -9.89 22.82 13.73
C VAL A 600 -9.60 21.43 13.17
N ILE A 601 -10.63 20.59 13.19
CA ILE A 601 -10.64 19.23 12.67
C ILE A 601 -11.43 19.25 11.36
N GLY A 602 -10.69 19.23 10.25
CA GLY A 602 -11.24 19.19 8.89
C GLY A 602 -11.38 17.75 8.43
N ILE A 603 -12.59 17.35 8.04
CA ILE A 603 -12.91 15.97 7.71
C ILE A 603 -13.28 15.86 6.23
N GLY A 604 -12.53 15.07 5.48
CA GLY A 604 -12.79 14.85 4.05
C GLY A 604 -11.93 15.71 3.14
N PRO A 605 -12.01 15.46 1.82
CA PRO A 605 -11.11 16.07 0.84
C PRO A 605 -11.50 17.50 0.44
N PHE A 606 -12.70 17.97 0.82
CA PHE A 606 -13.26 19.25 0.38
C PHE A 606 -13.07 20.40 1.39
N VAL A 607 -12.28 20.18 2.44
CA VAL A 607 -12.01 21.21 3.46
C VAL A 607 -11.08 22.31 2.93
N ASN A 608 -11.45 23.57 3.15
CA ASN A 608 -10.62 24.72 2.77
C ASN A 608 -9.50 24.97 3.79
N GLU A 609 -8.26 24.70 3.40
CA GLU A 609 -7.10 24.85 4.28
C GLU A 609 -6.83 26.30 4.70
N GLU A 610 -7.10 27.28 3.84
CA GLU A 610 -6.90 28.70 4.17
C GLU A 610 -7.92 29.17 5.21
N GLU A 611 -9.15 28.66 5.11
CA GLU A 611 -10.19 28.91 6.11
C GLU A 611 -9.82 28.29 7.47
N MET A 612 -9.37 27.04 7.47
CA MET A 612 -8.90 26.38 8.69
C MET A 612 -7.74 27.13 9.35
N LYS A 613 -6.78 27.63 8.56
CA LYS A 613 -5.66 28.46 9.03
C LYS A 613 -6.10 29.81 9.59
N THR A 614 -7.20 30.34 9.08
CA THR A 614 -7.79 31.58 9.57
C THR A 614 -8.38 31.38 10.97
N ILE A 615 -9.11 30.28 11.17
CA ILE A 615 -9.82 29.95 12.41
C ILE A 615 -8.87 29.42 13.50
N ALA A 616 -7.98 28.49 13.16
CA ALA A 616 -7.13 27.83 14.13
C ALA A 616 -6.17 28.81 14.82
N THR A 617 -5.86 28.57 16.09
CA THR A 617 -4.89 29.40 16.83
C THR A 617 -3.51 29.38 16.17
N ASN A 618 -3.07 28.22 15.68
CA ASN A 618 -1.90 28.04 14.82
C ASN A 618 -2.02 26.75 14.01
N ASP A 619 -1.05 26.50 13.13
CA ASP A 619 -1.08 25.40 12.15
C ASP A 619 -0.98 24.01 12.82
N ASN A 620 -0.43 23.91 14.03
CA ASN A 620 -0.42 22.66 14.79
C ASN A 620 -1.82 22.30 15.31
N ASN A 621 -2.67 23.31 15.52
CA ASN A 621 -4.06 23.13 15.92
C ASN A 621 -4.98 22.82 14.72
N ILE A 622 -4.42 22.41 13.58
CA ILE A 622 -5.15 21.94 12.40
C ILE A 622 -4.94 20.44 12.27
N VAL A 623 -6.05 19.69 12.32
CA VAL A 623 -6.04 18.25 12.06
C VAL A 623 -6.89 17.99 10.83
N LYS A 624 -6.26 17.49 9.78
CA LYS A 624 -6.96 17.01 8.59
C LYS A 624 -7.13 15.51 8.67
N VAL A 625 -8.36 15.06 8.44
CA VAL A 625 -8.75 13.67 8.47
C VAL A 625 -9.30 13.31 7.08
N PRO A 626 -8.82 12.24 6.42
CA PRO A 626 -9.24 11.89 5.06
C PRO A 626 -10.75 11.65 4.88
N GLY A 627 -11.46 11.35 5.97
CA GLY A 627 -12.91 11.16 6.02
C GLY A 627 -13.37 10.72 7.41
N PHE A 628 -14.68 10.68 7.64
CA PHE A 628 -15.27 10.42 8.97
C PHE A 628 -14.88 9.06 9.58
N ASP A 629 -14.54 8.07 8.76
CA ASP A 629 -14.08 6.74 9.22
C ASP A 629 -12.69 6.79 9.90
N TYR A 630 -11.90 7.83 9.60
CA TYR A 630 -10.53 7.99 10.12
C TYR A 630 -10.48 8.87 11.37
N LEU A 631 -11.62 9.33 11.91
CA LEU A 631 -11.66 10.11 13.14
C LEU A 631 -11.04 9.33 14.32
N ARG A 632 -11.31 8.03 14.38
CA ARG A 632 -10.85 7.19 15.48
C ARG A 632 -9.34 6.97 15.50
N SER A 633 -8.71 6.79 14.34
CA SER A 633 -7.24 6.63 14.27
C SER A 633 -6.47 7.90 14.64
N ASN A 634 -7.16 9.04 14.76
CA ASN A 634 -6.61 10.32 15.20
C ASN A 634 -6.94 10.66 16.66
N THR A 635 -7.57 9.73 17.41
CA THR A 635 -8.03 9.97 18.79
C THR A 635 -6.91 10.45 19.71
N ASP A 636 -5.74 9.81 19.69
CA ASP A 636 -4.63 10.21 20.56
C ASP A 636 -4.01 11.54 20.15
N ARG A 637 -4.07 11.91 18.87
CA ARG A 637 -3.69 13.24 18.38
C ARG A 637 -4.66 14.30 18.93
N PHE A 638 -5.96 14.03 18.94
CA PHE A 638 -6.95 14.95 19.52
C PHE A 638 -6.76 15.10 21.03
N PHE A 639 -6.54 14.00 21.77
CA PHE A 639 -6.18 14.09 23.20
C PHE A 639 -4.87 14.83 23.43
N LYS A 640 -3.88 14.68 22.54
CA LYS A 640 -2.63 15.46 22.61
C LYS A 640 -2.89 16.95 22.46
N GLU A 641 -3.75 17.37 21.53
CA GLU A 641 -4.13 18.78 21.33
C GLU A 641 -4.90 19.39 22.53
N ILE A 642 -5.66 18.57 23.26
CA ILE A 642 -6.58 19.03 24.31
C ILE A 642 -5.95 18.92 25.71
N CYS A 643 -5.25 17.82 25.97
CA CYS A 643 -4.65 17.50 27.26
C CYS A 643 -3.20 17.95 27.39
N GLN A 644 -2.51 18.35 26.32
CA GLN A 644 -1.20 19.04 26.42
C GLN A 644 -1.33 20.56 26.49
N LEU A 645 -2.23 21.04 27.35
CA LEU A 645 -2.12 22.38 27.94
C LEU A 645 -1.56 22.28 29.38
N ASP A 646 -0.47 21.54 29.58
CA ASP A 646 0.63 21.90 30.50
C ASP A 646 1.79 20.89 30.47
N GLU A 647 2.62 20.96 29.43
CA GLU A 647 4.05 20.66 29.61
C GLU A 647 4.96 21.79 29.12
N THR A 648 4.41 22.97 28.83
CA THR A 648 5.23 24.13 28.39
C THR A 648 4.88 25.47 29.05
N SER A 649 4.15 25.49 30.17
CA SER A 649 4.09 26.68 31.03
C SER A 649 5.15 26.69 32.14
N SER A 650 6.13 25.78 32.12
CA SER A 650 7.42 26.14 32.69
C SER A 650 7.98 27.25 31.82
N TYR A 651 7.89 28.49 32.30
CA TYR A 651 8.74 29.58 31.85
C TYR A 651 10.11 29.01 31.47
N CYS A 652 10.64 29.43 30.33
CA CYS A 652 11.95 29.08 29.77
C CYS A 652 13.09 29.45 30.74
N ARG A 653 13.15 28.81 31.91
CA ARG A 653 13.95 29.15 33.10
C ARG A 653 15.19 28.26 33.23
N HIS A 654 15.56 27.57 32.16
CA HIS A 654 16.82 26.86 32.10
C HIS A 654 17.88 27.77 31.50
N SER A 655 19.09 27.68 32.05
CA SER A 655 20.23 28.38 31.48
C SER A 655 20.55 27.78 30.12
N ALA A 656 20.49 28.61 29.08
CA ALA A 656 20.69 28.19 27.70
C ALA A 656 21.53 29.19 26.90
N GLU A 657 22.28 28.66 25.94
CA GLU A 657 23.06 29.40 24.95
C GLU A 657 22.33 29.30 23.60
N ILE A 658 21.76 30.41 23.14
CA ILE A 658 20.95 30.45 21.91
C ILE A 658 21.73 31.17 20.81
N ILE A 659 21.94 30.50 19.68
CA ILE A 659 22.67 31.01 18.52
C ILE A 659 21.68 31.27 17.40
N PHE A 660 21.45 32.54 17.05
CA PHE A 660 20.65 32.91 15.89
C PHE A 660 21.54 32.98 14.64
N LEU A 661 21.21 32.19 13.63
CA LEU A 661 21.78 32.29 12.29
C LEU A 661 20.80 33.05 11.41
N ILE A 662 21.23 34.18 10.87
CA ILE A 662 20.34 35.11 10.17
C ILE A 662 20.82 35.28 8.74
N ASP A 663 19.97 34.89 7.81
CA ASP A 663 20.15 35.15 6.40
C ASP A 663 20.15 36.66 6.13
N SER A 664 21.17 37.12 5.43
CA SER A 664 21.38 38.51 5.01
C SER A 664 21.67 38.63 3.52
N SER A 665 21.33 37.59 2.77
CA SER A 665 21.45 37.58 1.33
C SER A 665 20.60 38.69 0.69
N SER A 666 20.86 38.98 -0.58
CA SER A 666 20.18 40.02 -1.33
C SER A 666 18.67 39.78 -1.48
N THR A 667 18.17 38.56 -1.21
CA THR A 667 16.73 38.21 -1.24
C THR A 667 15.97 38.75 -0.04
N VAL A 668 16.65 38.99 1.09
CA VAL A 668 16.02 39.55 2.30
C VAL A 668 15.83 41.06 2.14
N SER A 669 14.61 41.57 1.97
CA SER A 669 14.39 43.01 1.74
C SER A 669 14.82 43.89 2.94
N LYS A 670 15.01 45.20 2.72
CA LYS A 670 15.31 46.14 3.83
C LYS A 670 14.21 46.18 4.89
N GLU A 671 12.96 46.05 4.46
CA GLU A 671 11.78 46.01 5.34
C GLU A 671 11.72 44.71 6.14
N ASP A 672 12.06 43.58 5.52
CA ASP A 672 12.11 42.29 6.19
C ASP A 672 13.28 42.19 7.17
N TRP A 673 14.41 42.84 6.86
CA TRP A 673 15.53 42.99 7.79
C TRP A 673 15.13 43.73 9.07
N ILE A 674 14.23 44.72 8.98
CA ILE A 674 13.69 45.42 10.16
C ILE A 674 12.89 44.44 11.03
N LYS A 675 12.03 43.62 10.42
CA LYS A 675 11.21 42.61 11.13
C LYS A 675 12.06 41.57 11.85
N VAL A 676 13.18 41.15 11.26
CA VAL A 676 14.15 40.26 11.92
C VAL A 676 14.72 40.90 13.18
N LYS A 677 15.16 42.16 13.09
CA LYS A 677 15.70 42.89 14.26
C LYS A 677 14.65 43.07 15.35
N GLU A 678 13.41 43.37 14.98
CA GLU A 678 12.28 43.47 15.92
C GLU A 678 11.98 42.14 16.62
N PHE A 679 11.97 41.04 15.87
CA PHE A 679 11.81 39.70 16.41
C PHE A 679 12.89 39.36 17.45
N LEU A 680 14.16 39.61 17.14
CA LEU A 680 15.26 39.37 18.09
C LEU A 680 15.14 40.22 19.35
N LYS A 681 14.83 41.53 19.21
CA LYS A 681 14.63 42.43 20.35
C LYS A 681 13.49 41.96 21.24
N ARG A 682 12.38 41.51 20.63
CA ARG A 682 11.21 40.98 21.34
C ARG A 682 11.54 39.66 22.05
N TYR A 683 12.20 38.73 21.37
CA TYR A 683 12.55 37.42 21.93
C TYR A 683 13.53 37.50 23.09
N THR A 684 14.55 38.34 22.96
CA THR A 684 15.61 38.51 23.97
C THR A 684 15.16 39.31 25.20
N LYS A 685 14.01 40.01 25.10
CA LYS A 685 13.44 40.77 26.22
C LYS A 685 13.04 39.85 27.36
N ASP A 686 13.47 40.21 28.56
CA ASP A 686 13.17 39.50 29.82
C ASP A 686 13.72 38.05 29.92
N LYS A 687 14.66 37.64 29.06
CA LYS A 687 15.33 36.30 29.08
C LYS A 687 16.65 36.28 29.86
N LYS A 688 16.63 36.74 31.11
CA LYS A 688 17.85 36.95 31.93
C LYS A 688 18.75 35.71 32.13
N GLN A 689 18.20 34.50 31.98
CA GLN A 689 18.94 33.24 32.17
C GLN A 689 19.54 32.68 30.87
N GLN A 690 19.28 33.33 29.73
CA GLN A 690 19.73 32.90 28.41
C GLN A 690 20.82 33.83 27.90
N LYS A 691 21.83 33.26 27.24
CA LYS A 691 22.86 34.02 26.52
C LYS A 691 22.64 33.86 25.02
N PHE A 692 22.94 34.92 24.28
CA PHE A 692 22.67 34.96 22.84
C PHE A 692 23.95 35.15 22.02
N ALA A 693 24.02 34.46 20.88
CA ALA A 693 24.96 34.79 19.81
C ALA A 693 24.17 35.04 18.54
N VAL A 694 24.65 35.96 17.71
CA VAL A 694 24.04 36.28 16.42
C VAL A 694 25.11 36.17 15.36
N ILE A 695 24.89 35.29 14.39
CA ILE A 695 25.70 35.15 13.19
C ILE A 695 24.85 35.60 12.01
N VAL A 696 25.37 36.53 11.24
CA VAL A 696 24.75 37.00 10.01
C VAL A 696 25.47 36.34 8.84
N TYR A 697 24.73 35.73 7.91
CA TYR A 697 25.33 34.96 6.82
C TYR A 697 24.69 35.23 5.46
N SER A 698 25.47 35.01 4.41
CA SER A 698 25.07 34.98 3.01
C SER A 698 26.10 34.16 2.22
N ARG A 699 26.96 34.77 1.41
CA ARG A 699 28.16 34.14 0.83
C ARG A 699 29.27 33.91 1.87
N VAL A 700 29.32 34.80 2.86
CA VAL A 700 30.22 34.77 4.00
C VAL A 700 29.38 34.82 5.27
N ALA A 701 29.94 34.41 6.40
CA ALA A 701 29.28 34.48 7.69
C ALA A 701 30.17 35.21 8.69
N SER A 702 29.57 36.11 9.49
CA SER A 702 30.23 36.88 10.54
C SER A 702 29.50 36.72 11.86
N VAL A 703 30.25 36.54 12.95
CA VAL A 703 29.72 36.56 14.32
C VAL A 703 29.57 38.02 14.73
N GLU A 704 28.34 38.52 14.77
CA GLU A 704 28.04 39.93 15.10
C GLU A 704 27.86 40.12 16.61
N ILE A 705 27.27 39.14 17.29
CA ILE A 705 27.09 39.13 18.75
C ILE A 705 27.59 37.80 19.29
N ASN A 706 28.38 37.82 20.36
CA ASN A 706 28.95 36.63 20.99
C ASN A 706 28.55 36.56 22.48
N PHE A 707 28.62 35.36 23.08
CA PHE A 707 28.20 35.12 24.47
C PHE A 707 29.03 35.87 25.52
N ARG A 708 30.25 36.30 25.19
CA ARG A 708 31.21 36.92 26.13
C ARG A 708 31.02 38.43 26.32
N SER A 709 30.39 39.11 25.37
CA SER A 709 30.25 40.58 25.38
C SER A 709 28.92 41.08 25.96
N GLN A 710 28.06 40.16 26.44
CA GLN A 710 26.70 40.49 26.85
C GLN A 710 26.63 41.07 28.26
N HIS A 711 25.91 42.18 28.39
CA HIS A 711 25.68 42.88 29.66
C HIS A 711 24.20 42.79 30.05
N ASP A 712 23.40 43.78 29.66
CA ASP A 712 21.96 43.85 29.90
C ASP A 712 21.16 43.89 28.59
N TRP A 713 19.83 43.91 28.72
CA TRP A 713 18.95 43.96 27.55
C TRP A 713 19.10 45.26 26.75
N ASN A 714 19.45 46.38 27.38
CA ASN A 714 19.60 47.67 26.69
C ASN A 714 20.81 47.63 25.74
N TRP A 715 21.94 47.11 26.21
CA TRP A 715 23.13 46.88 25.38
C TRP A 715 22.81 45.90 24.24
N LEU A 716 22.18 44.75 24.56
CA LEU A 716 21.84 43.74 23.56
C LEU A 716 20.87 44.27 22.49
N SER A 717 19.86 45.04 22.89
CA SER A 717 18.93 45.71 21.99
C SER A 717 19.63 46.74 21.10
N SER A 718 20.65 47.44 21.61
CA SER A 718 21.48 48.37 20.83
C SER A 718 22.32 47.63 19.79
N GLU A 719 23.02 46.56 20.18
CA GLU A 719 23.82 45.74 19.24
C GLU A 719 22.95 45.07 18.16
N ILE A 720 21.77 44.54 18.53
CA ILE A 720 20.79 44.04 17.56
C ILE A 720 20.37 45.16 16.59
N GLY A 721 20.26 46.41 17.09
CA GLY A 721 19.98 47.58 16.26
C GLY A 721 21.06 47.89 15.22
N LYS A 722 22.33 47.60 15.53
CA LYS A 722 23.51 47.85 14.69
C LYS A 722 23.76 46.78 13.62
N LEU A 723 23.08 45.62 13.70
CA LEU A 723 23.24 44.54 12.72
C LEU A 723 23.00 45.03 11.29
N LYS A 724 23.99 44.77 10.43
CA LYS A 724 23.97 45.16 9.01
C LYS A 724 23.60 43.97 8.13
N ARG A 725 22.81 44.24 7.09
CA ARG A 725 22.56 43.29 5.99
C ARG A 725 23.78 43.33 5.07
N ASN A 726 24.35 42.17 4.75
CA ASN A 726 25.56 42.05 3.94
C ASN A 726 25.28 41.94 2.42
N ASP A 727 24.01 41.85 2.03
CA ASP A 727 23.49 41.85 0.65
C ASP A 727 24.15 40.81 -0.27
N GLY A 728 24.64 39.71 0.29
CA GLY A 728 25.34 38.68 -0.47
C GLY A 728 24.42 38.03 -1.51
N SER A 729 24.92 37.80 -2.73
CA SER A 729 24.13 37.24 -3.84
C SER A 729 23.72 35.76 -3.67
N VAL A 730 24.05 35.14 -2.54
CA VAL A 730 23.82 33.72 -2.25
C VAL A 730 23.51 33.49 -0.78
N THR A 731 22.82 32.39 -0.50
CA THR A 731 22.42 31.95 0.85
C THR A 731 23.19 30.68 1.20
N ASP A 732 24.32 30.77 1.89
CA ASP A 732 25.15 29.60 2.24
C ASP A 732 25.19 29.37 3.77
N ILE A 733 24.32 28.48 4.27
CA ILE A 733 24.31 28.11 5.69
C ILE A 733 25.59 27.43 6.13
N SER A 734 26.30 26.74 5.23
CA SER A 734 27.51 26.02 5.63
C SER A 734 28.53 26.98 6.24
N LYS A 735 28.61 28.22 5.74
CA LYS A 735 29.44 29.29 6.30
C LYS A 735 29.03 29.69 7.71
N ALA A 736 27.74 29.74 7.98
CA ALA A 736 27.24 30.02 9.32
C ALA A 736 27.55 28.87 10.30
N PHE A 737 27.40 27.61 9.87
CA PHE A 737 27.76 26.44 10.68
C PHE A 737 29.28 26.29 10.89
N GLU A 738 30.11 26.71 9.93
CA GLU A 738 31.56 26.83 10.11
C GLU A 738 31.88 27.78 11.27
N GLN A 739 31.23 28.96 11.33
CA GLN A 739 31.42 29.92 12.43
C GLN A 739 31.01 29.32 13.79
N ILE A 740 29.91 28.56 13.84
CA ILE A 740 29.53 27.86 15.08
C ILE A 740 30.61 26.87 15.50
N THR A 741 31.02 25.99 14.59
CA THR A 741 31.94 24.87 14.87
C THR A 741 33.32 25.37 15.28
N TYR A 742 33.85 26.37 14.57
CA TYR A 742 35.21 26.86 14.80
C TYR A 742 35.31 27.97 15.85
N ASN A 743 34.31 28.83 16.01
CA ASN A 743 34.44 30.03 16.86
C ASN A 743 33.54 30.01 18.11
N ILE A 744 32.45 29.23 18.12
CA ILE A 744 31.48 29.24 19.22
C ILE A 744 31.58 27.96 20.08
N LEU A 745 31.67 26.78 19.46
CA LEU A 745 31.69 25.48 20.14
C LEU A 745 33.01 25.15 20.85
N GLN A 746 34.05 25.97 20.70
CA GLN A 746 35.33 25.78 21.40
C GLN A 746 35.28 26.07 22.92
N SER A 747 34.18 26.62 23.44
CA SER A 747 34.03 26.89 24.87
C SER A 747 33.32 25.73 25.61
N ARG A 748 33.88 25.25 26.73
CA ARG A 748 33.24 24.25 27.60
C ARG A 748 32.18 24.92 28.48
N SER A 749 30.98 25.14 27.94
CA SER A 749 29.81 25.60 28.70
C SER A 749 28.94 24.39 29.09
N LYS A 750 28.36 24.41 30.29
CA LYS A 750 27.41 23.40 30.77
C LYS A 750 25.94 23.73 30.41
N ALA A 751 25.70 24.88 29.75
CA ALA A 751 24.36 25.31 29.36
C ALA A 751 23.87 24.58 28.09
N THR A 752 22.57 24.31 28.01
CA THR A 752 21.95 23.72 26.82
C THR A 752 22.09 24.65 25.62
N ARG A 753 22.50 24.14 24.46
CA ARG A 753 22.70 24.94 23.25
C ARG A 753 21.57 24.76 22.25
N VAL A 754 21.04 25.87 21.74
CA VAL A 754 20.02 25.86 20.70
C VAL A 754 20.44 26.80 19.57
N VAL A 755 20.54 26.26 18.36
CA VAL A 755 20.79 27.00 17.13
C VAL A 755 19.46 27.25 16.43
N VAL A 756 19.12 28.51 16.16
CA VAL A 756 17.90 28.92 15.48
C VAL A 756 18.29 29.56 14.15
N VAL A 757 17.90 28.93 13.05
CA VAL A 757 18.19 29.38 11.69
C VAL A 757 16.99 30.14 11.13
N LEU A 758 17.19 31.37 10.69
CA LEU A 758 16.22 32.18 9.96
C LEU A 758 16.69 32.35 8.51
N THR A 759 15.95 31.82 7.53
CA THR A 759 16.37 31.85 6.11
C THR A 759 15.20 31.99 5.14
N ASP A 760 15.39 32.67 4.01
CA ASP A 760 14.37 32.78 2.94
C ASP A 760 14.74 32.07 1.62
N GLY A 761 15.91 31.45 1.55
CA GLY A 761 16.38 30.67 0.42
C GLY A 761 16.65 29.20 0.77
N GLY A 762 16.59 28.33 -0.24
CA GLY A 762 17.30 27.05 -0.16
C GLY A 762 18.81 27.31 -0.25
N HIS A 763 19.63 26.60 0.52
CA HIS A 763 21.07 26.88 0.51
C HIS A 763 21.66 26.65 -0.87
N SER A 764 22.44 27.62 -1.35
CA SER A 764 23.08 27.54 -2.65
C SER A 764 24.40 26.76 -2.53
N SER A 765 24.48 25.66 -3.28
CA SER A 765 25.68 24.93 -3.74
C SER A 765 26.40 23.90 -2.83
N ASN A 766 26.08 23.75 -1.53
CA ASN A 766 26.86 22.87 -0.63
C ASN A 766 26.03 22.07 0.42
N ASP A 767 24.93 21.45 0.03
CA ASP A 767 24.01 20.72 0.95
C ASP A 767 24.69 19.64 1.81
N ASN A 768 25.70 18.96 1.27
CA ASN A 768 26.45 17.93 2.00
C ASN A 768 27.34 18.53 3.11
N ILE A 769 27.89 19.74 2.92
CA ILE A 769 28.73 20.41 3.92
C ILE A 769 27.87 20.95 5.06
N ALA A 770 26.75 21.60 4.71
CA ALA A 770 25.80 22.08 5.71
C ALA A 770 25.24 20.92 6.55
N SER A 771 24.92 19.78 5.92
CA SER A 771 24.43 18.58 6.63
C SER A 771 25.48 17.97 7.56
N SER A 772 26.75 17.91 7.12
CA SER A 772 27.87 17.42 7.93
C SER A 772 28.13 18.33 9.14
N LEU A 773 28.22 19.64 8.94
CA LEU A 773 28.44 20.57 10.04
C LEU A 773 27.25 20.61 11.01
N ALA A 774 26.02 20.44 10.50
CA ALA A 774 24.84 20.27 11.33
C ALA A 774 24.95 19.01 12.21
N GLN A 775 25.51 17.91 11.69
CA GLN A 775 25.77 16.71 12.47
C GLN A 775 26.82 16.94 13.57
N ASP A 776 27.89 17.68 13.29
CA ASP A 776 28.91 18.03 14.28
C ASP A 776 28.33 18.90 15.40
N ILE A 777 27.51 19.90 15.02
CA ILE A 777 26.77 20.75 15.97
C ILE A 777 25.84 19.89 16.84
N ARG A 778 25.07 18.96 16.26
CA ARG A 778 24.20 18.04 17.01
C ARG A 778 24.99 17.13 17.95
N SER A 779 26.16 16.67 17.53
CA SER A 779 27.06 15.83 18.33
C SER A 779 27.66 16.58 19.53
N SER A 780 27.58 17.91 19.55
CA SER A 780 27.95 18.75 20.69
C SER A 780 26.81 18.99 21.70
N ASP A 781 25.73 18.19 21.60
CA ASP A 781 24.48 18.31 22.38
C ASP A 781 23.71 19.63 22.12
N ALA A 782 23.98 20.27 20.97
CA ALA A 782 23.23 21.43 20.52
C ALA A 782 22.05 21.01 19.62
N LYS A 783 20.91 21.69 19.75
CA LYS A 783 19.74 21.45 18.89
C LYS A 783 19.60 22.48 17.80
N ILE A 784 19.27 22.07 16.59
CA ILE A 784 19.12 22.96 15.44
C ILE A 784 17.63 23.06 15.09
N ILE A 785 17.11 24.29 15.15
CA ILE A 785 15.78 24.69 14.72
C ILE A 785 15.92 25.48 13.43
N VAL A 786 15.11 25.17 12.42
CA VAL A 786 15.12 25.91 11.15
C VAL A 786 13.77 26.58 10.92
N ILE A 787 13.80 27.88 10.66
CA ILE A 787 12.63 28.71 10.36
C ILE A 787 12.81 29.28 8.94
N GLY A 788 12.14 28.63 7.98
CA GLY A 788 12.05 29.09 6.61
C GLY A 788 11.03 30.22 6.48
N LEU A 789 11.42 31.36 5.90
CA LEU A 789 10.63 32.59 5.86
C LEU A 789 10.15 32.93 4.44
N SER A 790 10.18 31.96 3.53
CA SER A 790 9.81 32.10 2.14
C SER A 790 9.29 30.79 1.55
N GLY A 791 8.42 30.90 0.54
CA GLY A 791 7.90 29.76 -0.21
C GLY A 791 8.99 28.96 -0.93
N TRP A 792 10.12 29.60 -1.23
CA TRP A 792 11.27 29.04 -1.94
C TRP A 792 12.15 28.12 -1.08
N VAL A 793 11.95 28.08 0.25
CA VAL A 793 12.68 27.17 1.16
C VAL A 793 12.22 25.73 0.96
N ASN A 794 13.12 24.83 0.58
CA ASN A 794 12.81 23.43 0.29
C ASN A 794 12.83 22.58 1.57
N SER A 795 11.68 22.04 1.97
CA SER A 795 11.54 21.21 3.19
C SER A 795 12.38 19.93 3.17
N ARG A 796 12.57 19.32 1.99
CA ARG A 796 13.42 18.15 1.81
C ARG A 796 14.89 18.51 1.98
N GLN A 797 15.31 19.67 1.50
CA GLN A 797 16.68 20.18 1.68
C GLN A 797 16.98 20.52 3.15
N MET A 798 16.00 21.06 3.88
CA MET A 798 16.17 21.43 5.29
C MET A 798 16.16 20.21 6.24
N SER A 799 15.62 19.07 5.80
CA SER A 799 15.52 17.83 6.59
C SER A 799 16.85 17.25 7.07
N SER A 800 17.96 17.59 6.42
CA SER A 800 19.29 17.10 6.80
C SER A 800 20.00 17.98 7.83
N ILE A 801 19.50 19.21 8.09
CA ILE A 801 20.18 20.19 8.95
C ILE A 801 19.50 20.41 10.31
N TYR A 802 18.17 20.34 10.44
CA TYR A 802 17.52 20.48 11.76
C TYR A 802 17.72 19.23 12.64
N SER A 803 17.50 19.34 13.95
CA SER A 803 17.64 18.21 14.88
C SER A 803 16.47 17.22 14.79
N PRO A 804 16.71 15.89 14.81
CA PRO A 804 15.63 14.91 14.90
C PRO A 804 15.03 14.90 16.32
N GLY A 805 13.71 14.68 16.45
CA GLY A 805 13.03 14.63 17.75
C GLY A 805 11.51 14.39 17.66
N GLU A 806 10.84 14.35 18.82
CA GLU A 806 9.36 14.18 18.92
C GLU A 806 8.55 15.33 18.32
N LYS A 807 9.16 16.52 18.15
CA LYS A 807 8.59 17.66 17.44
C LYS A 807 9.40 17.96 16.20
N ASP A 808 8.72 18.39 15.14
CA ASP A 808 9.35 18.89 13.92
C ASP A 808 10.05 20.23 14.24
N TYR A 809 11.39 20.21 14.31
CA TYR A 809 12.21 21.40 14.56
C TYR A 809 12.38 22.26 13.28
N PHE A 810 11.52 22.05 12.27
CA PHE A 810 11.40 22.87 11.09
C PHE A 810 10.06 23.61 11.05
N LEU A 811 10.11 24.94 10.95
CA LEU A 811 8.95 25.80 10.71
C LEU A 811 9.10 26.46 9.35
N LYS A 812 8.02 26.50 8.55
CA LYS A 812 8.00 27.21 7.27
C LYS A 812 6.88 28.23 7.23
N PHE A 813 7.22 29.47 6.93
CA PHE A 813 6.32 30.60 6.82
C PHE A 813 6.45 31.27 5.45
N SER A 814 5.36 31.86 4.95
CA SER A 814 5.30 32.57 3.67
C SER A 814 5.62 34.07 3.83
N GLY A 815 6.73 34.38 4.50
CA GLY A 815 7.23 35.75 4.65
C GLY A 815 7.64 36.12 6.09
N TYR A 816 8.45 37.16 6.21
CA TYR A 816 8.98 37.65 7.49
C TYR A 816 7.93 38.26 8.43
N LYS A 817 6.75 38.66 7.92
CA LYS A 817 5.63 39.13 8.75
C LYS A 817 5.18 38.09 9.79
N TYR A 818 5.43 36.81 9.53
CA TYR A 818 5.02 35.72 10.42
C TYR A 818 5.95 35.54 11.62
N LEU A 819 7.13 36.16 11.65
CA LEU A 819 7.97 36.18 12.85
C LEU A 819 7.24 36.84 14.03
N ASP A 820 6.40 37.84 13.75
CA ASP A 820 5.56 38.49 14.76
C ASP A 820 4.25 37.72 14.98
N ILE A 821 3.53 37.38 13.90
CA ILE A 821 2.22 36.70 13.96
C ILE A 821 2.33 35.32 14.65
N LYS A 822 3.42 34.58 14.42
CA LYS A 822 3.67 33.24 14.97
C LYS A 822 4.70 33.26 16.09
N TYR A 823 4.98 34.42 16.68
CA TYR A 823 5.96 34.60 17.75
C TYR A 823 5.82 33.56 18.88
N SER A 824 4.60 33.34 19.39
CA SER A 824 4.35 32.36 20.46
C SER A 824 4.66 30.92 20.04
N SER A 825 4.46 30.56 18.77
CA SER A 825 4.79 29.21 18.26
C SER A 825 6.30 29.01 18.17
N ILE A 826 7.02 30.02 17.69
CA ILE A 826 8.49 30.02 17.62
C ILE A 826 9.08 29.96 19.04
N GLU A 827 8.56 30.77 19.96
CA GLU A 827 9.01 30.80 21.36
C GLU A 827 8.80 29.44 22.05
N LYS A 828 7.62 28.82 21.88
CA LYS A 828 7.35 27.49 22.43
C LYS A 828 8.30 26.43 21.87
N LEU A 829 8.64 26.49 20.59
CA LEU A 829 9.56 25.53 19.97
C LEU A 829 10.99 25.68 20.50
N ILE A 830 11.48 26.91 20.65
CA ILE A 830 12.80 27.19 21.23
C ILE A 830 12.83 26.72 22.70
N CYS A 831 11.79 27.00 23.48
CA CYS A 831 11.73 26.54 24.87
C CYS A 831 11.61 25.03 25.01
N HIS A 832 10.91 24.37 24.10
CA HIS A 832 10.90 22.91 24.04
C HIS A 832 12.30 22.36 23.74
N ALA A 833 13.03 22.95 22.78
CA ALA A 833 14.41 22.56 22.50
C ALA A 833 15.35 22.78 23.70
N ILE A 834 15.14 23.84 24.48
CA ILE A 834 15.92 24.08 25.70
C ILE A 834 15.63 23.02 26.77
N ASN A 835 14.36 22.63 26.93
CA ASN A 835 13.93 21.76 28.02
C ASN A 835 14.06 20.25 27.73
N SER A 836 14.17 19.81 26.48
CA SER A 836 14.31 18.39 26.18
C SER A 836 15.74 17.87 26.45
N SER A 837 15.89 16.65 26.95
CA SER A 837 17.15 15.89 26.93
C SER A 837 17.15 14.95 25.72
N LEU A 838 18.28 14.78 25.02
CA LEU A 838 18.35 13.84 23.89
C LEU A 838 17.95 12.41 24.33
N PRO A 839 17.10 11.69 23.58
CA PRO A 839 16.89 10.26 23.81
C PRO A 839 18.19 9.48 23.56
N ALA A 840 18.63 8.73 24.56
CA ALA A 840 19.63 7.69 24.37
C ALA A 840 18.96 6.45 23.73
N ASN A 841 19.41 6.13 22.50
CA ASN A 841 19.17 4.91 21.70
C ASN A 841 17.85 4.79 20.87
N PRO A 842 17.96 4.41 19.58
CA PRO A 842 16.84 3.94 18.75
C PRO A 842 16.39 2.49 19.10
N PRO A 843 15.19 2.05 18.65
CA PRO A 843 14.47 0.89 19.22
C PRO A 843 15.07 -0.48 18.90
N LYS A 844 15.10 -1.34 19.93
CA LYS A 844 15.50 -2.75 19.93
C LYS A 844 14.39 -3.66 19.39
N THR A 845 14.74 -4.58 18.49
CA THR A 845 14.05 -5.86 18.27
C THR A 845 14.92 -6.99 18.85
N THR A 846 14.30 -7.98 19.50
CA THR A 846 14.91 -9.12 20.26
C THR A 846 14.45 -10.48 19.67
N PRO A 847 15.08 -11.64 19.97
CA PRO A 847 16.46 -12.11 19.69
C PRO A 847 16.47 -13.53 19.01
N SER A 848 17.51 -14.02 18.32
CA SER A 848 18.68 -14.79 18.85
C SER A 848 19.16 -15.79 17.75
N PRO A 849 20.39 -16.39 17.74
CA PRO A 849 21.59 -16.19 18.58
C PRO A 849 22.79 -15.65 17.74
N GLU A 850 23.79 -14.94 18.23
CA GLU A 850 24.55 -15.08 19.48
C GLU A 850 25.21 -13.72 19.79
N ASN A 851 25.19 -13.29 21.05
CA ASN A 851 25.60 -11.95 21.52
C ASN A 851 27.13 -11.72 21.47
N LEU A 852 27.55 -10.44 21.37
CA LEU A 852 28.50 -9.75 22.28
C LEU A 852 28.49 -8.20 22.01
N PRO A 853 28.83 -7.34 23.00
CA PRO A 853 28.19 -6.03 23.22
C PRO A 853 28.91 -4.82 22.59
N ARG A 854 28.18 -3.74 22.25
CA ARG A 854 28.77 -2.41 21.95
C ARG A 854 28.40 -1.38 23.04
N ASN A 855 29.42 -1.04 23.83
CA ASN A 855 29.53 0.18 24.62
C ASN A 855 29.97 1.33 23.69
N GLY A 856 29.53 2.56 23.99
CA GLY A 856 29.77 3.76 23.20
C GLY A 856 31.25 4.08 22.98
N ASN A 857 31.64 4.07 21.71
CA ASN A 857 32.70 4.82 21.01
C ASN A 857 32.71 4.25 19.59
N SER A 858 32.56 5.05 18.52
CA SER A 858 32.71 4.53 17.15
C SER A 858 34.18 4.20 16.90
N ALA A 859 34.59 3.01 17.33
CA ALA A 859 35.87 2.44 16.98
C ALA A 859 35.83 2.12 15.48
N LYS A 860 36.68 2.79 14.68
CA LYS A 860 36.90 2.42 13.27
C LYS A 860 37.10 0.92 13.16
N VAL A 861 36.54 0.29 12.12
CA VAL A 861 36.63 -1.17 11.92
C VAL A 861 38.11 -1.57 11.92
N SER A 862 38.47 -2.55 12.75
CA SER A 862 39.85 -3.05 12.80
C SER A 862 40.20 -3.76 11.49
N CYS A 863 41.00 -3.09 10.67
CA CYS A 863 41.38 -3.48 9.32
C CYS A 863 42.89 -3.70 9.21
N LEU A 864 43.31 -4.59 8.33
CA LEU A 864 44.71 -4.71 7.95
C LEU A 864 45.02 -3.79 6.77
N LYS A 865 46.32 -3.61 6.48
CA LYS A 865 46.75 -2.81 5.33
C LYS A 865 46.16 -3.39 4.05
N ALA A 866 45.48 -2.54 3.29
CA ALA A 866 44.83 -2.89 2.03
C ALA A 866 44.73 -1.66 1.11
N ASP A 867 44.69 -1.90 -0.18
CA ASP A 867 44.49 -0.89 -1.21
C ASP A 867 43.12 -1.14 -1.85
N VAL A 868 42.22 -0.17 -1.72
CA VAL A 868 40.80 -0.31 -2.07
C VAL A 868 40.44 0.66 -3.19
N THR A 869 39.91 0.16 -4.30
CA THR A 869 39.43 1.00 -5.39
C THR A 869 37.91 0.91 -5.53
N PHE A 870 37.22 2.05 -5.53
CA PHE A 870 35.78 2.12 -5.80
C PHE A 870 35.51 2.38 -7.28
N LEU A 871 34.70 1.54 -7.92
CA LEU A 871 34.25 1.70 -9.30
C LEU A 871 32.80 2.21 -9.30
N LEU A 872 32.62 3.46 -9.73
CA LEU A 872 31.35 4.19 -9.67
C LEU A 872 30.74 4.35 -11.06
N ASP A 873 29.57 3.76 -11.24
CA ASP A 873 28.77 3.91 -12.44
C ASP A 873 28.25 5.34 -12.58
N SER A 874 28.64 6.01 -13.66
CA SER A 874 28.24 7.38 -14.01
C SER A 874 27.36 7.43 -15.26
N SER A 875 26.78 6.29 -15.64
CA SER A 875 25.91 6.12 -16.80
C SER A 875 24.60 6.90 -16.68
N GLY A 876 23.88 7.02 -17.78
CA GLY A 876 22.62 7.75 -17.87
C GLY A 876 21.49 7.16 -17.02
N SER A 877 21.48 5.85 -16.82
CA SER A 877 20.46 5.16 -15.99
C SER A 877 20.51 5.59 -14.54
N VAL A 878 21.71 5.84 -14.02
CA VAL A 878 21.92 6.27 -12.64
C VAL A 878 21.21 7.60 -12.38
N GLY A 879 21.36 8.57 -13.28
CA GLY A 879 20.83 9.92 -13.08
C GLY A 879 21.56 10.71 -11.99
N GLN A 880 21.44 12.03 -12.03
CA GLN A 880 22.23 12.94 -11.19
C GLN A 880 21.98 12.75 -9.68
N ILE A 881 20.75 12.44 -9.26
CA ILE A 881 20.41 12.26 -7.83
C ILE A 881 21.07 11.01 -7.26
N ASN A 882 20.99 9.87 -7.97
CA ASN A 882 21.58 8.62 -7.49
C ASN A 882 23.12 8.63 -7.61
N TRP A 883 23.67 9.40 -8.56
CA TRP A 883 25.11 9.65 -8.64
C TRP A 883 25.66 10.27 -7.35
N TYR A 884 24.95 11.23 -6.77
CA TYR A 884 25.33 11.80 -5.48
C TYR A 884 25.19 10.79 -4.34
N ALA A 885 24.17 9.92 -4.38
CA ALA A 885 24.03 8.85 -3.39
C ALA A 885 25.22 7.86 -3.44
N ALA A 886 25.67 7.45 -4.63
CA ALA A 886 26.82 6.55 -4.81
C ALA A 886 28.15 7.16 -4.31
N THR A 887 28.38 8.44 -4.62
CA THR A 887 29.60 9.16 -4.20
C THR A 887 29.61 9.45 -2.69
N ASN A 888 28.46 9.80 -2.09
CA ASN A 888 28.32 9.95 -0.63
C ASN A 888 28.47 8.62 0.11
N PHE A 889 27.85 7.55 -0.37
CA PHE A 889 28.02 6.21 0.18
C PHE A 889 29.51 5.81 0.21
N THR A 890 30.23 6.05 -0.89
CA THR A 890 31.67 5.79 -0.99
C THR A 890 32.47 6.61 0.06
N TRP A 891 32.10 7.87 0.27
CA TRP A 891 32.69 8.71 1.31
C TRP A 891 32.50 8.11 2.71
N PHE A 892 31.30 7.64 3.05
CA PHE A 892 31.02 7.08 4.38
C PHE A 892 31.69 5.72 4.63
N VAL A 893 31.84 4.89 3.59
CA VAL A 893 32.63 3.66 3.69
C VAL A 893 34.11 4.00 3.96
N ILE A 894 34.66 5.02 3.28
CA ILE A 894 36.03 5.50 3.54
C ILE A 894 36.18 6.01 4.98
N ASP A 895 35.18 6.68 5.55
CA ASP A 895 35.21 7.15 6.95
C ASP A 895 35.15 6.03 7.99
N SER A 896 34.50 4.93 7.64
CA SER A 896 34.37 3.74 8.49
C SER A 896 35.64 2.88 8.54
N LEU A 897 36.57 3.10 7.59
CA LEU A 897 37.82 2.36 7.47
C LEU A 897 39.01 3.09 8.15
N PRO A 898 39.99 2.35 8.70
CA PRO A 898 41.12 2.94 9.39
C PRO A 898 42.11 3.59 8.41
N TYR A 899 42.47 4.83 8.72
CA TYR A 899 43.46 5.63 7.99
C TYR A 899 44.71 5.84 8.85
N PRO A 900 45.95 5.77 8.33
CA PRO A 900 46.36 5.51 6.93
C PRO A 900 46.56 4.00 6.62
N VAL A 901 45.80 3.12 7.28
CA VAL A 901 45.97 1.67 7.11
C VAL A 901 45.46 1.23 5.74
N VAL A 902 44.32 1.76 5.30
CA VAL A 902 43.74 1.51 3.98
C VAL A 902 44.05 2.68 3.03
N ASN A 903 44.58 2.38 1.83
CA ASN A 903 44.75 3.36 0.76
C ASN A 903 43.59 3.24 -0.23
N TYR A 904 43.32 4.32 -0.97
CA TYR A 904 42.11 4.40 -1.78
C TYR A 904 42.39 4.77 -3.25
N GLY A 905 41.55 4.28 -4.15
CA GLY A 905 41.46 4.70 -5.55
C GLY A 905 40.00 4.85 -5.96
N VAL A 906 39.75 5.61 -7.04
CA VAL A 906 38.40 5.74 -7.61
C VAL A 906 38.45 5.59 -9.12
N VAL A 907 37.51 4.82 -9.67
CA VAL A 907 37.25 4.73 -11.11
C VAL A 907 35.82 5.19 -11.36
N SER A 908 35.63 6.26 -12.13
CA SER A 908 34.30 6.67 -12.60
C SER A 908 34.12 6.25 -14.05
N PHE A 909 33.08 5.47 -14.34
CA PHE A 909 32.91 4.86 -15.66
C PHE A 909 31.55 5.14 -16.30
N GLY A 910 31.58 5.27 -17.63
CA GLY A 910 30.43 5.43 -18.50
C GLY A 910 30.74 4.73 -19.83
N ASN A 911 30.84 5.48 -20.94
CA ASN A 911 31.36 4.95 -22.21
C ASN A 911 32.83 4.49 -22.09
N GLN A 912 33.58 5.19 -21.25
CA GLN A 912 34.98 4.97 -20.92
C GLN A 912 35.17 5.11 -19.40
N ALA A 913 36.20 4.46 -18.87
CA ALA A 913 36.57 4.53 -17.47
C ALA A 913 37.69 5.57 -17.23
N SER A 914 37.53 6.40 -16.20
CA SER A 914 38.52 7.38 -15.75
C SER A 914 39.02 6.99 -14.36
N ALA A 915 40.32 6.77 -14.20
CA ALA A 915 40.94 6.41 -12.93
C ALA A 915 41.53 7.64 -12.23
N TYR A 916 41.31 7.72 -10.92
CA TYR A 916 41.81 8.74 -10.02
C TYR A 916 42.60 8.03 -8.93
N ASN A 917 43.92 8.18 -8.99
CA ASN A 917 44.86 7.35 -8.26
C ASN A 917 45.37 8.03 -6.99
N PHE A 918 45.00 7.51 -5.82
CA PHE A 918 45.51 7.97 -4.51
C PHE A 918 46.30 6.87 -3.78
N LEU A 919 46.73 5.81 -4.49
CA LEU A 919 47.46 4.68 -3.91
C LEU A 919 48.95 4.98 -3.67
N LYS A 920 49.57 5.81 -4.52
CA LYS A 920 51.02 6.07 -4.58
C LYS A 920 51.53 7.22 -3.69
N ASN A 921 50.68 8.21 -3.41
CA ASN A 921 51.03 9.43 -2.65
C ASN A 921 49.97 9.67 -1.58
N VAL A 922 49.92 8.78 -0.58
CA VAL A 922 48.93 8.85 0.50
C VAL A 922 49.08 10.21 1.18
N PRO A 923 48.06 11.09 1.12
CA PRO A 923 48.15 12.39 1.78
C PRO A 923 48.27 12.19 3.31
N LYS A 924 48.47 13.23 4.11
CA LYS A 924 48.43 13.04 5.58
C LYS A 924 47.00 12.80 6.11
N ASN A 925 45.97 12.92 5.25
CA ASN A 925 44.54 12.83 5.56
C ASN A 925 43.77 12.37 4.31
N PRO A 926 42.68 11.58 4.39
CA PRO A 926 41.81 11.26 3.24
C PRO A 926 41.13 12.47 2.54
N THR A 927 41.44 13.71 2.90
CA THR A 927 40.86 14.94 2.31
C THR A 927 40.95 15.00 0.78
N ASP A 928 42.02 14.49 0.16
CA ASP A 928 42.22 14.65 -1.30
C ASP A 928 41.34 13.72 -2.12
N ILE A 929 41.16 12.46 -1.68
CA ILE A 929 40.20 11.54 -2.32
C ILE A 929 38.77 12.03 -2.09
N LYS A 930 38.47 12.54 -0.89
CA LYS A 930 37.18 13.14 -0.54
C LYS A 930 36.86 14.36 -1.41
N THR A 931 37.84 15.22 -1.63
CA THR A 931 37.73 16.36 -2.55
C THR A 931 37.52 15.90 -3.98
N THR A 932 38.18 14.82 -4.39
CA THR A 932 38.00 14.24 -5.72
C THR A 932 36.59 13.68 -5.91
N LEU A 933 36.08 12.89 -4.95
CA LEU A 933 34.69 12.38 -4.98
C LEU A 933 33.65 13.51 -5.12
N LYS A 934 33.87 14.64 -4.44
CA LYS A 934 33.02 15.85 -4.59
C LYS A 934 33.06 16.47 -5.99
N ASN A 935 34.21 16.37 -6.67
CA ASN A 935 34.44 16.99 -7.97
C ASN A 935 34.15 16.06 -9.17
N LEU A 936 33.90 14.77 -8.93
CA LEU A 936 33.53 13.85 -10.01
C LEU A 936 32.17 14.23 -10.60
N ARG A 937 32.14 14.38 -11.92
CA ARG A 937 30.93 14.73 -12.66
C ARG A 937 30.22 13.48 -13.17
N TRP A 938 28.91 13.47 -13.04
CA TRP A 938 28.03 12.51 -13.72
C TRP A 938 28.16 12.68 -15.23
N LYS A 939 28.32 11.57 -15.97
CA LYS A 939 28.68 11.58 -17.39
C LYS A 939 27.49 11.40 -18.33
N ASN A 940 26.37 10.85 -17.85
CA ASN A 940 25.16 10.56 -18.64
C ASN A 940 25.46 9.76 -19.93
N GLN A 941 26.09 8.60 -19.78
CA GLN A 941 26.65 7.78 -20.86
C GLN A 941 26.23 6.29 -20.75
N TYR A 942 26.76 5.40 -21.60
CA TYR A 942 26.61 3.93 -21.48
C TYR A 942 27.30 3.38 -20.22
N THR A 943 27.13 2.09 -19.94
CA THR A 943 27.63 1.36 -18.76
C THR A 943 28.69 0.32 -19.20
N ASN A 944 29.97 0.70 -19.13
CA ASN A 944 31.10 -0.18 -19.49
C ASN A 944 31.82 -0.74 -18.25
N THR A 945 31.29 -1.84 -17.70
CA THR A 945 31.81 -2.49 -16.48
C THR A 945 33.16 -3.16 -16.71
N SER A 946 33.34 -3.82 -17.86
CA SER A 946 34.61 -4.46 -18.23
C SER A 946 35.75 -3.44 -18.36
N GLY A 947 35.47 -2.28 -18.97
CA GLY A 947 36.40 -1.16 -19.05
C GLY A 947 36.78 -0.58 -17.68
N ALA A 948 35.84 -0.55 -16.73
CA ALA A 948 36.11 -0.11 -15.36
C ALA A 948 37.04 -1.08 -14.62
N LEU A 949 36.77 -2.38 -14.70
CA LEU A 949 37.61 -3.44 -14.12
C LEU A 949 39.01 -3.45 -14.73
N TYR A 950 39.11 -3.34 -16.06
CA TYR A 950 40.38 -3.24 -16.78
C TYR A 950 41.21 -2.05 -16.31
N LYS A 951 40.58 -0.87 -16.20
CA LYS A 951 41.24 0.37 -15.79
C LYS A 951 41.75 0.29 -14.35
N MET A 952 40.95 -0.26 -13.45
CA MET A 952 41.37 -0.52 -12.06
C MET A 952 42.57 -1.47 -12.01
N ARG A 953 42.50 -2.61 -12.69
CA ARG A 953 43.56 -3.62 -12.67
C ARG A 953 44.87 -3.08 -13.24
N THR A 954 44.83 -2.44 -14.40
CA THR A 954 46.05 -2.05 -15.14
C THR A 954 46.66 -0.74 -14.68
N GLU A 955 45.87 0.27 -14.27
CA GLU A 955 46.41 1.59 -13.94
C GLU A 955 46.56 1.84 -12.44
N LEU A 956 45.68 1.24 -11.61
CA LEU A 956 45.73 1.39 -10.16
C LEU A 956 46.52 0.26 -9.51
N PHE A 957 46.13 -1.00 -9.72
CA PHE A 957 46.70 -2.15 -8.99
C PHE A 957 47.90 -2.85 -9.63
N GLN A 958 48.28 -2.55 -10.88
CA GLN A 958 49.49 -3.12 -11.48
C GLN A 958 50.70 -2.21 -11.36
N HIS A 959 50.48 -0.92 -11.10
CA HIS A 959 51.53 0.08 -11.18
C HIS A 959 51.65 0.91 -9.91
N SER A 960 50.59 1.05 -9.11
CA SER A 960 50.46 2.13 -8.13
C SER A 960 50.07 1.71 -6.71
N ASP A 961 49.83 0.43 -6.50
CA ASP A 961 49.52 -0.17 -5.22
C ASP A 961 50.77 -0.40 -4.35
N ARG A 962 50.54 -0.56 -3.05
CA ARG A 962 51.57 -0.92 -2.09
C ARG A 962 51.93 -2.40 -2.26
N LYS A 963 53.23 -2.68 -2.24
CA LYS A 963 53.72 -4.07 -2.18
C LYS A 963 53.26 -4.72 -0.86
N ASP A 964 52.84 -5.97 -0.93
CA ASP A 964 52.46 -6.82 0.20
C ASP A 964 51.19 -6.42 0.96
N VAL A 965 50.23 -5.74 0.31
CA VAL A 965 48.88 -5.49 0.85
C VAL A 965 47.78 -6.13 -0.01
N ALA A 966 46.57 -6.25 0.53
CA ALA A 966 45.44 -6.78 -0.22
C ALA A 966 44.88 -5.72 -1.19
N ASN A 967 44.74 -6.07 -2.48
CA ASN A 967 44.07 -5.24 -3.48
C ASN A 967 42.58 -5.62 -3.56
N ILE A 968 41.69 -4.63 -3.40
CA ILE A 968 40.24 -4.85 -3.30
C ILE A 968 39.49 -3.85 -4.20
N GLY A 969 38.64 -4.36 -5.10
CA GLY A 969 37.74 -3.55 -5.94
C GLY A 969 36.30 -3.57 -5.42
N VAL A 970 35.65 -2.41 -5.32
CA VAL A 970 34.24 -2.29 -4.94
C VAL A 970 33.44 -1.65 -6.08
N LEU A 971 32.61 -2.44 -6.77
CA LEU A 971 31.81 -2.01 -7.91
C LEU A 971 30.39 -1.58 -7.47
N ILE A 972 29.94 -0.42 -7.94
CA ILE A 972 28.58 0.11 -7.69
C ILE A 972 27.92 0.43 -9.02
N THR A 973 26.79 -0.21 -9.35
CA THR A 973 26.08 -0.03 -10.65
C THR A 973 24.57 -0.28 -10.55
N ASP A 974 23.79 0.35 -11.43
CA ASP A 974 22.31 0.21 -11.52
C ASP A 974 21.78 -0.52 -12.76
N GLY A 975 22.67 -1.05 -13.60
CA GLY A 975 22.29 -1.76 -14.82
C GLY A 975 23.33 -2.75 -15.29
N PRO A 976 22.98 -3.67 -16.20
CA PRO A 976 23.95 -4.54 -16.85
C PRO A 976 24.95 -3.72 -17.66
N SER A 977 26.15 -4.26 -17.85
CA SER A 977 27.03 -3.67 -18.83
C SER A 977 26.36 -3.71 -20.20
N ASN A 978 26.35 -2.58 -20.91
CA ASN A 978 25.75 -2.47 -22.25
C ASN A 978 26.81 -2.13 -23.32
N LYS A 979 28.09 -2.23 -22.94
CA LYS A 979 29.26 -2.09 -23.80
C LYS A 979 30.31 -3.12 -23.39
N ASP A 980 30.87 -3.84 -24.37
CA ASP A 980 31.90 -4.86 -24.15
C ASP A 980 31.47 -5.95 -23.13
N ILE A 981 30.18 -6.32 -23.18
CA ILE A 981 29.50 -7.21 -22.21
C ILE A 981 30.22 -8.56 -22.05
N GLU A 982 30.66 -9.12 -23.18
CA GLU A 982 31.37 -10.41 -23.23
C GLU A 982 32.71 -10.38 -22.49
N LEU A 983 33.26 -9.19 -22.23
CA LEU A 983 34.55 -9.01 -21.55
C LEU A 983 34.43 -8.80 -20.04
N THR A 984 33.24 -8.54 -19.49
CA THR A 984 33.06 -8.25 -18.06
C THR A 984 33.51 -9.40 -17.17
N VAL A 985 33.02 -10.62 -17.43
CA VAL A 985 33.39 -11.80 -16.64
C VAL A 985 34.86 -12.21 -16.88
N PRO A 986 35.37 -12.29 -18.11
CA PRO A 986 36.80 -12.53 -18.35
C PRO A 986 37.73 -11.53 -17.65
N GLU A 987 37.38 -10.24 -17.63
CA GLU A 987 38.19 -9.22 -16.97
C GLU A 987 38.10 -9.31 -15.43
N ALA A 988 36.92 -9.64 -14.88
CA ALA A 988 36.78 -9.96 -13.45
C ALA A 988 37.66 -11.16 -13.05
N ARG A 989 37.72 -12.21 -13.88
CA ARG A 989 38.60 -13.36 -13.67
C ARG A 989 40.08 -12.98 -13.74
N ARG A 990 40.47 -12.07 -14.66
CA ARG A 990 41.83 -11.52 -14.70
C ARG A 990 42.15 -10.73 -13.43
N CYS A 991 41.21 -9.94 -12.91
CA CYS A 991 41.39 -9.25 -11.63
C CYS A 991 41.66 -10.26 -10.50
N GLN A 992 40.85 -11.31 -10.40
CA GLN A 992 41.01 -12.35 -9.38
C GLN A 992 42.34 -13.12 -9.54
N ASN A 993 42.75 -13.45 -10.77
CA ASN A 993 44.05 -14.08 -11.07
C ASN A 993 45.24 -13.18 -10.73
N ASP A 994 45.09 -11.86 -10.93
CA ASP A 994 46.04 -10.84 -10.51
C ASP A 994 45.94 -10.54 -9.00
N ASN A 995 45.29 -11.42 -8.23
CA ASN A 995 45.12 -11.30 -6.80
C ASN A 995 44.41 -9.99 -6.39
N ILE A 996 43.33 -9.62 -7.07
CA ILE A 996 42.41 -8.54 -6.66
C ILE A 996 41.07 -9.14 -6.22
N ASP A 997 40.66 -8.89 -4.98
CA ASP A 997 39.37 -9.34 -4.46
C ASP A 997 38.26 -8.36 -4.88
N LEU A 998 37.08 -8.86 -5.30
CA LEU A 998 35.99 -8.03 -5.83
C LEU A 998 34.76 -8.07 -4.95
N ILE A 999 34.16 -6.90 -4.72
CA ILE A 999 32.88 -6.70 -4.03
C ILE A 999 31.95 -5.97 -5.00
N THR A 1000 30.70 -6.42 -5.15
CA THR A 1000 29.75 -5.82 -6.10
C THR A 1000 28.48 -5.36 -5.39
N ILE A 1001 27.94 -4.21 -5.80
CA ILE A 1001 26.71 -3.61 -5.30
C ILE A 1001 25.84 -3.28 -6.52
N GLY A 1002 24.84 -4.14 -6.78
CA GLY A 1002 23.82 -3.94 -7.80
C GLY A 1002 22.59 -3.25 -7.22
N ILE A 1003 22.15 -2.13 -7.82
CA ILE A 1003 21.07 -1.30 -7.29
C ILE A 1003 19.92 -1.15 -8.30
N GLY A 1004 18.73 -1.57 -7.93
CA GLY A 1004 17.49 -1.36 -8.68
C GLY A 1004 17.08 -2.51 -9.59
N PRO A 1005 15.86 -2.44 -10.15
CA PRO A 1005 15.28 -3.52 -10.96
C PRO A 1005 15.94 -3.67 -12.34
N GLY A 1006 16.75 -2.69 -12.75
CA GLY A 1006 17.48 -2.71 -14.03
C GLY A 1006 18.74 -3.57 -14.02
N VAL A 1007 19.21 -4.05 -12.86
CA VAL A 1007 20.46 -4.80 -12.71
C VAL A 1007 20.31 -6.26 -13.12
N ASN A 1008 21.26 -6.77 -13.92
CA ASN A 1008 21.37 -8.19 -14.21
C ASN A 1008 22.07 -8.91 -13.04
N LYS A 1009 21.28 -9.56 -12.18
CA LYS A 1009 21.80 -10.28 -11.00
C LYS A 1009 22.83 -11.36 -11.36
N SER A 1010 22.63 -12.05 -12.48
CA SER A 1010 23.57 -13.07 -12.95
C SER A 1010 24.92 -12.49 -13.34
N GLU A 1011 24.97 -11.27 -13.87
CA GLU A 1011 26.22 -10.58 -14.19
C GLU A 1011 26.97 -10.16 -12.90
N ILE A 1012 26.26 -9.55 -11.96
CA ILE A 1012 26.79 -9.10 -10.66
C ILE A 1012 27.37 -10.27 -9.84
N ASP A 1013 26.64 -11.39 -9.78
CA ASP A 1013 27.09 -12.60 -9.08
C ASP A 1013 28.27 -13.27 -9.81
N SER A 1014 28.31 -13.21 -11.15
CA SER A 1014 29.40 -13.80 -11.93
C SER A 1014 30.73 -13.09 -11.72
N ILE A 1015 30.72 -11.79 -11.40
CA ILE A 1015 31.93 -10.99 -11.13
C ILE A 1015 32.61 -11.44 -9.83
N THR A 1016 31.85 -11.81 -8.80
CA THR A 1016 32.39 -12.22 -7.47
C THR A 1016 32.55 -13.73 -7.30
N TYR A 1017 32.02 -14.54 -8.23
CA TYR A 1017 32.18 -16.00 -8.24
C TYR A 1017 33.64 -16.46 -8.06
N PRO A 1018 33.91 -17.52 -7.27
CA PRO A 1018 32.93 -18.44 -6.66
C PRO A 1018 32.31 -17.96 -5.35
N ASP A 1019 32.76 -16.82 -4.81
CA ASP A 1019 32.30 -16.33 -3.51
C ASP A 1019 31.24 -15.23 -3.66
N ASN A 1020 30.01 -15.67 -3.93
CA ASN A 1020 28.88 -14.75 -4.14
C ASN A 1020 28.48 -14.00 -2.85
N THR A 1021 29.08 -14.29 -1.68
CA THR A 1021 28.82 -13.54 -0.44
C THR A 1021 29.33 -12.09 -0.48
N TYR A 1022 30.15 -11.76 -1.49
CA TYR A 1022 30.62 -10.41 -1.79
C TYR A 1022 29.76 -9.68 -2.83
N ALA A 1023 28.63 -10.25 -3.26
CA ALA A 1023 27.64 -9.60 -4.13
C ALA A 1023 26.43 -9.10 -3.33
N PHE A 1024 26.14 -7.81 -3.41
CA PHE A 1024 25.05 -7.13 -2.74
C PHE A 1024 24.00 -6.69 -3.77
N HIS A 1025 22.72 -6.92 -3.44
CA HIS A 1025 21.58 -6.55 -4.29
C HIS A 1025 20.66 -5.62 -3.49
N LEU A 1026 20.45 -4.40 -3.98
CA LEU A 1026 19.58 -3.39 -3.36
C LEU A 1026 18.43 -3.03 -4.30
N ASP A 1027 17.24 -2.78 -3.76
CA ASP A 1027 16.10 -2.36 -4.57
C ASP A 1027 16.17 -0.88 -4.99
N SER A 1028 16.95 -0.06 -4.28
CA SER A 1028 17.06 1.38 -4.51
C SER A 1028 18.30 2.00 -3.85
N TYR A 1029 18.81 3.10 -4.42
CA TYR A 1029 19.90 3.92 -3.86
C TYR A 1029 19.60 4.45 -2.44
N LYS A 1030 18.33 4.51 -2.03
CA LYS A 1030 17.90 4.87 -0.67
C LYS A 1030 18.38 3.90 0.41
N HIS A 1031 18.78 2.69 0.03
CA HIS A 1031 19.20 1.64 0.97
C HIS A 1031 20.73 1.53 1.12
N LEU A 1032 21.50 2.38 0.44
CA LEU A 1032 22.96 2.37 0.51
C LEU A 1032 23.48 2.60 1.94
N ASP A 1033 22.82 3.46 2.71
CA ASP A 1033 23.22 3.77 4.09
C ASP A 1033 23.18 2.53 5.00
N ASN A 1034 22.30 1.56 4.70
CA ASN A 1034 22.12 0.36 5.50
C ASN A 1034 23.30 -0.62 5.39
N ILE A 1035 24.13 -0.50 4.35
CA ILE A 1035 25.22 -1.46 4.07
C ILE A 1035 26.62 -0.87 4.29
N ILE A 1036 26.75 0.37 4.79
CA ILE A 1036 28.05 1.03 4.99
C ILE A 1036 28.99 0.19 5.89
N GLU A 1037 28.51 -0.22 7.08
CA GLU A 1037 29.29 -1.05 8.00
C GLU A 1037 29.61 -2.41 7.39
N SER A 1038 28.64 -3.06 6.73
CA SER A 1038 28.81 -4.38 6.10
C SER A 1038 29.86 -4.36 4.99
N ILE A 1039 29.91 -3.31 4.18
CA ILE A 1039 30.92 -3.17 3.12
C ILE A 1039 32.29 -2.88 3.73
N ALA A 1040 32.39 -2.02 4.75
CA ALA A 1040 33.64 -1.79 5.47
C ALA A 1040 34.18 -3.08 6.12
N GLU A 1041 33.30 -3.90 6.71
CA GLU A 1041 33.64 -5.20 7.28
C GLU A 1041 34.12 -6.19 6.21
N LYS A 1042 33.42 -6.29 5.07
CA LYS A 1042 33.82 -7.17 3.95
C LYS A 1042 35.17 -6.77 3.35
N ILE A 1043 35.46 -5.48 3.25
CA ILE A 1043 36.79 -4.96 2.86
C ILE A 1043 37.85 -5.45 3.85
N CYS A 1044 37.60 -5.33 5.16
CA CYS A 1044 38.55 -5.74 6.17
C CYS A 1044 38.68 -7.25 6.33
N GLU A 1045 37.62 -8.01 6.10
CA GLU A 1045 37.62 -9.47 6.02
C GLU A 1045 38.52 -9.94 4.88
N SER A 1046 38.35 -9.34 3.69
CA SER A 1046 39.19 -9.59 2.52
C SER A 1046 40.67 -9.32 2.82
N ALA A 1047 40.98 -8.18 3.45
CA ALA A 1047 42.33 -7.84 3.89
C ALA A 1047 42.94 -8.86 4.87
N LYS A 1048 42.14 -9.41 5.80
CA LYS A 1048 42.53 -10.46 6.76
C LYS A 1048 42.78 -11.79 6.09
N ARG A 1049 41.91 -12.20 5.17
CA ARG A 1049 42.06 -13.45 4.42
C ARG A 1049 43.38 -13.49 3.67
N ARG A 1050 43.81 -12.36 3.09
CA ARG A 1050 45.08 -12.25 2.36
C ARG A 1050 46.31 -12.28 3.24
N LYS A 1051 46.33 -11.62 4.40
CA LYS A 1051 47.48 -11.66 5.33
C LYS A 1051 47.78 -13.07 5.82
N ASN A 1052 46.76 -13.89 6.04
CA ASN A 1052 46.93 -15.29 6.44
C ASN A 1052 47.56 -16.17 5.34
N ARG A 1053 47.58 -15.71 4.08
CA ARG A 1053 48.33 -16.36 2.99
C ARG A 1053 49.79 -15.90 2.87
N ILE A 1054 50.24 -14.85 3.59
CA ILE A 1054 51.52 -14.15 3.34
C ILE A 1054 52.55 -14.21 4.51
N LYS A 1055 52.32 -14.91 5.64
CA LYS A 1055 53.37 -15.06 6.68
C LYS A 1055 54.53 -16.00 6.25
N PRO A 1056 55.81 -15.66 6.53
CA PRO A 1056 56.98 -16.49 6.21
C PRO A 1056 57.24 -17.55 7.30
N ALA A 1057 57.47 -18.81 6.90
CA ALA A 1057 58.08 -19.83 7.73
C ALA A 1057 59.56 -19.98 7.34
N THR A 1058 60.44 -19.74 8.30
CA THR A 1058 61.88 -19.93 8.23
C THR A 1058 62.23 -21.42 8.19
N THR A 1059 63.04 -21.77 7.19
CA THR A 1059 63.97 -22.90 7.05
C THR A 1059 63.70 -24.16 7.89
N THR A 1060 62.94 -25.07 7.30
CA THR A 1060 63.28 -26.50 7.35
C THR A 1060 63.51 -26.96 5.91
N VAL A 1061 64.53 -27.79 5.74
CA VAL A 1061 65.08 -28.30 4.48
C VAL A 1061 63.99 -28.53 3.44
N ALA A 1062 64.23 -28.02 2.23
CA ALA A 1062 63.32 -28.14 1.09
C ALA A 1062 62.83 -29.58 0.92
N PRO A 1063 61.51 -29.84 1.00
CA PRO A 1063 60.94 -30.92 0.24
C PRO A 1063 61.04 -30.46 -1.20
N THR A 1064 61.94 -31.10 -1.94
CA THR A 1064 61.92 -31.11 -3.39
C THR A 1064 60.47 -31.22 -3.86
N LYS A 1065 60.10 -30.29 -4.74
CA LYS A 1065 58.85 -30.28 -5.50
C LYS A 1065 58.48 -31.72 -5.86
N PRO A 1066 57.29 -32.22 -5.46
CA PRO A 1066 56.72 -33.36 -6.13
C PRO A 1066 56.50 -32.95 -7.57
N SER A 1067 57.40 -33.39 -8.45
CA SER A 1067 57.07 -33.65 -9.84
C SER A 1067 56.04 -34.78 -9.86
N GLY A 1068 54.81 -34.48 -9.42
CA GLY A 1068 53.66 -35.33 -9.68
C GLY A 1068 53.36 -35.20 -11.15
N SER A 1069 53.73 -36.19 -11.95
CA SER A 1069 53.27 -36.29 -13.33
C SER A 1069 51.74 -36.29 -13.29
N SER A 1070 51.12 -35.27 -13.86
CA SER A 1070 49.68 -35.26 -14.13
C SER A 1070 49.30 -36.55 -14.87
N SER A 1071 48.21 -37.21 -14.45
CA SER A 1071 47.69 -38.35 -15.21
C SER A 1071 47.41 -37.95 -16.67
N LYS A 1072 47.38 -38.93 -17.59
CA LYS A 1072 46.92 -38.66 -18.96
C LYS A 1072 45.53 -38.04 -18.88
N TRP A 1073 45.32 -36.98 -19.66
CA TRP A 1073 44.00 -36.37 -19.80
C TRP A 1073 42.95 -37.43 -20.11
N SER A 1074 41.77 -37.31 -19.49
CA SER A 1074 40.60 -38.07 -19.89
C SER A 1074 40.29 -37.82 -21.37
N ALA A 1075 39.51 -38.70 -21.97
CA ALA A 1075 38.88 -38.39 -23.25
C ALA A 1075 38.07 -37.08 -23.11
N TRP A 1076 38.00 -36.33 -24.21
CA TRP A 1076 37.08 -35.19 -24.29
C TRP A 1076 35.65 -35.70 -24.11
N SER A 1077 34.85 -34.95 -23.36
CA SER A 1077 33.42 -35.14 -23.31
C SER A 1077 32.82 -34.96 -24.70
N ASN A 1078 31.61 -35.50 -24.89
CA ASN A 1078 30.83 -35.15 -26.07
C ASN A 1078 30.64 -33.63 -26.14
N CYS A 1079 30.61 -33.13 -27.37
CA CYS A 1079 30.40 -31.72 -27.61
C CYS A 1079 29.01 -31.33 -27.12
N SER A 1080 28.90 -30.29 -26.28
CA SER A 1080 27.61 -29.87 -25.74
C SER A 1080 26.59 -29.52 -26.82
N LYS A 1081 27.05 -29.10 -28.00
CA LYS A 1081 26.28 -28.90 -29.24
C LYS A 1081 27.11 -29.23 -30.47
N GLU A 1082 26.69 -30.22 -31.25
CA GLU A 1082 27.51 -30.76 -32.35
C GLU A 1082 27.56 -29.91 -33.63
N CYS A 1083 26.77 -28.84 -33.72
CA CYS A 1083 26.72 -27.94 -34.87
C CYS A 1083 26.58 -26.46 -34.43
N GLY A 1084 26.81 -25.51 -35.33
CA GLY A 1084 26.55 -24.07 -35.11
C GLY A 1084 27.71 -23.28 -34.51
N GLY A 1085 28.87 -23.90 -34.33
CA GLY A 1085 30.11 -23.27 -33.85
C GLY A 1085 30.13 -22.90 -32.37
N CYS A 1086 29.11 -23.28 -31.61
CA CYS A 1086 28.86 -22.85 -30.23
C CYS A 1086 28.92 -23.98 -29.19
N GLY A 1087 29.28 -25.19 -29.62
CA GLY A 1087 29.47 -26.31 -28.70
C GLY A 1087 30.76 -26.14 -27.89
N ILE A 1088 30.79 -26.73 -26.71
CA ILE A 1088 31.98 -26.83 -25.86
C ILE A 1088 32.12 -28.27 -25.38
N LYS A 1089 33.35 -28.77 -25.38
CA LYS A 1089 33.71 -30.07 -24.83
C LYS A 1089 34.78 -29.88 -23.76
N MET A 1090 34.79 -30.77 -22.79
CA MET A 1090 35.65 -30.66 -21.62
C MET A 1090 36.38 -31.97 -21.35
N ARG A 1091 37.60 -31.89 -20.83
CA ARG A 1091 38.32 -33.05 -20.31
C ARG A 1091 39.05 -32.69 -19.03
N TYR A 1092 39.29 -33.72 -18.22
CA TYR A 1092 39.86 -33.58 -16.89
C TYR A 1092 41.11 -34.44 -16.77
N ARG A 1093 41.99 -34.08 -15.86
CA ARG A 1093 43.06 -34.98 -15.41
C ARG A 1093 43.17 -34.93 -13.91
N GLN A 1094 43.54 -36.06 -13.33
CA GLN A 1094 43.82 -36.17 -11.90
C GLN A 1094 45.32 -35.99 -11.67
N CYS A 1095 45.69 -35.43 -10.52
CA CYS A 1095 47.09 -35.33 -10.12
C CYS A 1095 47.44 -36.53 -9.24
N ILE A 1096 48.68 -37.00 -9.38
CA ILE A 1096 49.19 -38.15 -8.62
C ILE A 1096 50.09 -37.58 -7.52
N SER A 1097 49.81 -37.90 -6.25
CA SER A 1097 50.68 -37.55 -5.14
C SER A 1097 51.97 -38.38 -5.18
N GLN A 1098 53.01 -37.93 -4.49
CA GLN A 1098 54.27 -38.68 -4.37
C GLN A 1098 54.10 -40.10 -3.79
N ASP A 1099 52.98 -40.34 -3.10
CA ASP A 1099 52.60 -41.60 -2.46
C ASP A 1099 51.74 -42.51 -3.38
N GLY A 1100 51.66 -42.17 -4.67
CA GLY A 1100 50.92 -42.93 -5.69
C GLY A 1100 49.40 -42.78 -5.62
N LYS A 1101 48.88 -41.87 -4.77
CA LYS A 1101 47.44 -41.65 -4.60
C LYS A 1101 46.93 -40.56 -5.53
N TYR A 1102 45.84 -40.84 -6.22
CA TYR A 1102 45.16 -39.87 -7.09
C TYR A 1102 44.35 -38.88 -6.26
N TYR A 1103 44.51 -37.59 -6.54
CA TYR A 1103 43.69 -36.53 -5.97
C TYR A 1103 43.18 -35.57 -7.04
N ASN A 1104 42.00 -35.01 -6.79
CA ASN A 1104 41.28 -34.19 -7.75
C ASN A 1104 41.82 -32.76 -7.71
N CYS A 1105 42.79 -32.45 -8.58
CA CYS A 1105 43.47 -31.15 -8.61
C CYS A 1105 42.75 -30.10 -9.46
N GLY A 1106 41.58 -30.40 -10.02
CA GLY A 1106 40.75 -29.41 -10.72
C GLY A 1106 41.27 -28.96 -12.09
N ASP A 1107 42.30 -29.60 -12.64
CA ASP A 1107 42.80 -29.32 -13.99
C ASP A 1107 41.76 -29.79 -15.04
N SER A 1108 41.04 -28.82 -15.62
CA SER A 1108 40.12 -29.02 -16.73
C SER A 1108 40.52 -28.19 -17.94
N GLN A 1109 40.47 -28.78 -19.13
CA GLN A 1109 40.56 -28.04 -20.39
C GLN A 1109 39.18 -27.96 -21.03
N VAL A 1110 38.87 -26.78 -21.58
CA VAL A 1110 37.65 -26.50 -22.34
C VAL A 1110 38.06 -26.06 -23.74
N GLU A 1111 37.44 -26.65 -24.75
CA GLU A 1111 37.68 -26.31 -26.16
C GLU A 1111 36.35 -26.11 -26.88
N GLY A 1112 36.30 -25.11 -27.77
CA GLY A 1112 35.18 -24.91 -28.67
C GLY A 1112 35.02 -26.08 -29.65
N CYS A 1113 33.80 -26.53 -29.86
CA CYS A 1113 33.44 -27.62 -30.75
C CYS A 1113 32.12 -27.31 -31.48
N GLY A 1114 31.63 -28.26 -32.28
CA GLY A 1114 30.37 -28.07 -32.99
C GLY A 1114 30.48 -27.29 -34.29
N LYS A 1115 31.59 -27.42 -35.04
CA LYS A 1115 31.83 -26.67 -36.29
C LYS A 1115 31.00 -27.16 -37.50
N ARG A 1116 30.14 -28.18 -37.34
CA ARG A 1116 29.20 -28.59 -38.39
C ARG A 1116 28.15 -27.49 -38.61
N ARG A 1117 27.71 -27.27 -39.86
CA ARG A 1117 26.55 -26.40 -40.14
C ARG A 1117 25.28 -27.03 -39.56
N CYS A 1118 24.51 -26.28 -38.77
CA CYS A 1118 23.22 -26.74 -38.26
C CYS A 1118 22.13 -26.65 -39.32
N THR A 1119 21.15 -27.57 -39.24
CA THR A 1119 19.81 -27.37 -39.81
C THR A 1119 19.02 -26.37 -38.95
N ASP A 1120 18.01 -25.69 -39.52
CA ASP A 1120 17.37 -24.50 -38.93
C ASP A 1120 16.81 -24.64 -37.51
N LYS A 1121 16.62 -25.86 -36.99
CA LYS A 1121 16.15 -26.10 -35.62
C LYS A 1121 17.23 -26.08 -34.54
N ASP A 1122 18.51 -26.09 -34.91
CA ASP A 1122 19.64 -26.18 -33.95
C ASP A 1122 20.57 -24.96 -33.97
N LYS A 1123 20.19 -23.86 -34.62
CA LYS A 1123 21.02 -22.65 -34.69
C LYS A 1123 21.17 -21.99 -33.31
N CYS A 1124 22.42 -21.66 -32.95
CA CYS A 1124 22.71 -20.91 -31.74
C CYS A 1124 22.16 -19.47 -31.83
N PRO A 1125 21.53 -18.97 -30.76
CA PRO A 1125 20.65 -17.82 -30.85
C PRO A 1125 21.44 -16.51 -30.77
N TYR A 1126 22.15 -16.12 -31.83
CA TYR A 1126 22.57 -14.71 -32.04
C TYR A 1126 23.11 -14.43 -33.47
N TYR A 1127 22.47 -14.95 -34.52
CA TYR A 1127 22.67 -14.43 -35.89
C TYR A 1127 21.44 -14.73 -36.75
N ALA A 1128 20.59 -13.73 -36.96
CA ALA A 1128 19.69 -13.64 -38.12
C ALA A 1128 19.06 -12.23 -38.22
N GLY A 1129 19.85 -11.26 -38.66
CA GLY A 1129 19.31 -10.20 -39.51
C GLY A 1129 19.25 -10.75 -40.93
N GLN A 1130 18.08 -10.63 -41.57
CA GLN A 1130 17.83 -10.88 -43.00
C GLN A 1130 18.20 -12.29 -43.52
N ASP A 1131 17.29 -13.26 -43.36
CA ASP A 1131 16.66 -13.99 -44.47
C ASP A 1131 15.84 -15.21 -44.00
N ALA A 1132 14.67 -15.36 -44.64
CA ALA A 1132 13.76 -16.52 -44.69
C ALA A 1132 12.99 -16.90 -43.40
N LEU A 1133 11.66 -16.82 -43.35
CA LEU A 1133 10.67 -17.70 -44.00
C LEU A 1133 10.97 -19.20 -43.80
N ASN A 1134 10.00 -19.87 -43.14
CA ASN A 1134 9.75 -21.32 -43.06
C ASN A 1134 10.25 -22.06 -41.80
N ALA A 1135 9.37 -22.20 -40.79
CA ALA A 1135 8.85 -23.50 -40.30
C ALA A 1135 8.06 -23.34 -38.98
N VAL A 1136 6.75 -23.54 -39.06
CA VAL A 1136 5.78 -23.48 -37.95
C VAL A 1136 5.33 -24.91 -37.55
N PRO A 1137 5.08 -25.24 -36.25
CA PRO A 1137 4.67 -26.58 -35.80
C PRO A 1137 3.24 -26.97 -36.18
N VAL A 1138 2.99 -28.27 -36.32
CA VAL A 1138 1.82 -28.90 -36.96
C VAL A 1138 0.43 -28.58 -36.35
N ILE A 1139 0.34 -28.15 -35.08
CA ILE A 1139 -0.94 -27.66 -34.50
C ILE A 1139 -1.23 -26.23 -34.96
N VAL A 1140 -0.19 -25.39 -35.00
CA VAL A 1140 -0.26 -24.06 -35.59
C VAL A 1140 -0.45 -24.17 -37.11
N GLN A 1141 -0.04 -25.26 -37.78
CA GLN A 1141 -0.38 -25.47 -39.19
C GLN A 1141 -1.88 -25.73 -39.43
N LYS A 1142 -2.60 -26.43 -38.52
CA LYS A 1142 -4.06 -26.61 -38.66
C LYS A 1142 -4.82 -25.33 -38.36
N GLU A 1143 -4.45 -24.61 -37.30
CA GLU A 1143 -5.09 -23.34 -36.95
C GLU A 1143 -4.70 -22.21 -37.93
N ALA A 1144 -3.46 -22.16 -38.40
CA ALA A 1144 -3.03 -21.23 -39.44
C ALA A 1144 -3.61 -21.60 -40.81
N PHE A 1145 -3.87 -22.88 -41.11
CA PHE A 1145 -4.58 -23.26 -42.33
C PHE A 1145 -6.05 -22.79 -42.30
N VAL A 1146 -6.73 -22.96 -41.15
CA VAL A 1146 -8.10 -22.46 -40.93
C VAL A 1146 -8.14 -20.92 -40.97
N LEU A 1147 -7.22 -20.24 -40.28
CA LEU A 1147 -7.11 -18.77 -40.27
C LEU A 1147 -6.73 -18.19 -41.63
N ASN A 1148 -5.84 -18.85 -42.38
CA ASN A 1148 -5.42 -18.38 -43.71
C ASN A 1148 -6.51 -18.62 -44.76
N ASN A 1149 -7.30 -19.70 -44.65
CA ASN A 1149 -8.49 -19.89 -45.49
C ASN A 1149 -9.59 -18.89 -45.12
N LEU A 1150 -9.89 -18.67 -43.83
CA LEU A 1150 -10.81 -17.61 -43.39
C LEU A 1150 -10.37 -16.22 -43.87
N TYR A 1151 -9.08 -15.92 -43.81
CA TYR A 1151 -8.52 -14.65 -44.29
C TYR A 1151 -8.64 -14.50 -45.81
N LYS A 1152 -8.38 -15.56 -46.59
CA LYS A 1152 -8.61 -15.57 -48.04
C LYS A 1152 -10.09 -15.37 -48.39
N THR A 1153 -11.00 -16.04 -47.68
CA THR A 1153 -12.46 -15.87 -47.84
C THR A 1153 -12.89 -14.44 -47.49
N PHE A 1154 -12.37 -13.86 -46.41
CA PHE A 1154 -12.62 -12.46 -46.05
C PHE A 1154 -12.09 -11.46 -47.09
N LYS A 1155 -10.90 -11.70 -47.67
CA LYS A 1155 -10.32 -10.85 -48.72
C LYS A 1155 -11.12 -10.93 -50.02
N ARG A 1156 -11.64 -12.12 -50.36
CA ARG A 1156 -12.55 -12.32 -51.51
C ARG A 1156 -13.89 -11.64 -51.30
N LEU A 1157 -14.51 -11.80 -50.12
CA LEU A 1157 -15.75 -11.10 -49.76
C LEU A 1157 -15.55 -9.58 -49.78
N LYS A 1158 -14.43 -9.07 -49.26
CA LYS A 1158 -14.10 -7.64 -49.33
C LYS A 1158 -13.93 -7.14 -50.77
N LYS A 1159 -13.33 -7.96 -51.66
CA LYS A 1159 -13.23 -7.63 -53.09
C LYS A 1159 -14.59 -7.68 -53.79
N ALA A 1160 -15.45 -8.64 -53.46
CA ALA A 1160 -16.82 -8.72 -53.95
C ALA A 1160 -17.64 -7.51 -53.48
N PHE A 1161 -17.54 -7.14 -52.21
CA PHE A 1161 -18.17 -5.92 -51.69
C PHE A 1161 -17.68 -4.65 -52.38
N LYS A 1162 -16.39 -4.56 -52.74
CA LYS A 1162 -15.82 -3.41 -53.47
C LYS A 1162 -16.20 -3.39 -54.97
N ILE A 1163 -16.59 -4.53 -55.54
CA ILE A 1163 -17.09 -4.62 -56.91
C ILE A 1163 -18.61 -4.38 -56.94
N ALA A 1164 -19.32 -4.74 -55.86
CA ALA A 1164 -20.75 -4.52 -55.70
C ALA A 1164 -21.09 -3.07 -55.28
N SER A 1165 -20.22 -2.41 -54.50
CA SER A 1165 -20.24 -0.96 -54.25
C SER A 1165 -19.74 -0.19 -55.46
#